data_AF-A0A7V2CXF3-F1
#
_entry.id   AF-A0A7V2CXF3-F1
#
_cell.length_a   1.000
_cell.length_b   1.000
_cell.length_c   1.000
_cell.angle_alpha   90.00
_cell.angle_beta   90.00
_cell.angle_gamma   90.00
#
_symmetry.space_group_name_H-M   'P 1'
#
loop_
_entity.id
_entity.type
_entity.pdbx_description
1 polymer ?
#
loop_
_entity_poly.entity_id
_entity_poly.type
_entity_poly.pdbx_seq_one_letter_code
_entity_poly.pdbx_strand_id
1 'polypeptide(L)'
;MPTPSMDWVCRQISRGAVVMLASLPALAVEIPRLPDASGSLPGWSGGFEIERMAADAPHLPEGSAASARLGWDGVGLRVSVLVRDATPSESFYPAGAYQRDSVELFLAPDPTAGACLQAVISPGLDPDHPKPRLYLFDNRPEALKAVEAACEYRVERNPQGYRVEARVPWAAIGVIPSDGVEVGTRIFVNDHDGLSVRTRFSWAPSVRPFHAVRLAERPSAAVRSAAWMAYDLGVLESRLNVVGPADWIAKSAAVRDAGGGRVSGEFIASAAGSGTSVVVPEGARAPFEIGLPDGSRLEVAKGSEAQRKALFQEANSPRQPDAARATELAFARLAPARFVFGGGRFPRVAFPDPEKVRRLLGGDPELAMTWFDREGRMVDIPAGSGLYGCLVEIATPTGEKLRRTFTLFRLPDGASTIERDDEHAAQVLGFELSGADATRTHAARVASGWWHRTLTTCGRQIRYPFGIRLPKTPAPTEGARLPLLVFLHGTGGGGAGADAEFFAKFDGALDTFGGAVVYPRSDSFWQPGAVQDVIDAVCREHPIDPDRIYLSGFSMGGIGAWEVLLDRPERFAAAAIIGGRSGSPADAWRLKRVPVRVLNGADDPTTTVEEAMLMVDAIRRAGGRVETEWIAGADHGPSMARSLADPGFYRWLERWTR
;
A
#
# COMPACT_ATOMS: atom_id res chain seq x y z
N MET A 1 28.01 -4.81 -19.94
CA MET A 1 27.94 -3.36 -19.68
C MET A 1 27.82 -3.16 -18.17
N PRO A 2 28.56 -2.24 -17.54
CA PRO A 2 28.38 -1.99 -16.11
C PRO A 2 27.01 -1.37 -15.88
N THR A 3 26.27 -1.92 -14.93
CA THR A 3 24.96 -1.46 -14.49
C THR A 3 25.08 -0.02 -13.96
N PRO A 4 24.24 0.94 -14.39
CA PRO A 4 24.31 2.31 -13.88
C PRO A 4 24.08 2.32 -12.36
N SER A 5 24.84 3.13 -11.62
CA SER A 5 24.69 3.22 -10.17
C SER A 5 23.29 3.75 -9.80
N MET A 6 22.72 3.32 -8.68
CA MET A 6 21.42 3.84 -8.24
C MET A 6 21.46 5.34 -7.96
N ASP A 7 22.63 5.90 -7.70
CA ASP A 7 22.80 7.33 -7.57
C ASP A 7 22.73 8.03 -8.93
N TRP A 8 23.16 7.37 -10.01
CA TRP A 8 22.90 7.78 -11.38
C TRP A 8 21.40 7.62 -11.70
N VAL A 9 20.78 6.47 -11.42
CA VAL A 9 19.33 6.23 -11.65
C VAL A 9 18.45 7.17 -10.84
N CYS A 10 18.73 7.41 -9.56
CA CYS A 10 18.03 8.39 -8.72
C CYS A 10 18.32 9.83 -9.15
N ARG A 11 19.51 10.16 -9.68
CA ARG A 11 19.76 11.47 -10.31
C ARG A 11 19.04 11.58 -11.65
N GLN A 12 18.89 10.50 -12.42
CA GLN A 12 18.13 10.48 -13.68
C GLN A 12 16.62 10.53 -13.41
N ILE A 13 16.11 9.84 -12.40
CA ILE A 13 14.74 9.95 -11.87
C ILE A 13 14.56 11.33 -11.24
N SER A 14 15.52 11.93 -10.53
CA SER A 14 15.40 13.31 -10.03
C SER A 14 15.58 14.37 -11.13
N ARG A 15 16.12 13.98 -12.28
CA ARG A 15 16.19 14.78 -13.52
C ARG A 15 14.98 14.54 -14.42
N GLY A 16 14.30 13.39 -14.32
CA GLY A 16 13.27 12.86 -15.22
C GLY A 16 11.87 12.67 -14.60
N ALA A 17 11.74 12.62 -13.27
CA ALA A 17 10.50 12.55 -12.50
C ALA A 17 9.97 13.94 -12.13
N VAL A 18 10.38 14.94 -12.89
CA VAL A 18 9.59 16.15 -12.97
C VAL A 18 8.70 15.93 -14.16
N VAL A 19 7.42 15.78 -13.89
CA VAL A 19 6.38 16.04 -14.86
C VAL A 19 6.49 17.53 -15.16
N MET A 20 7.30 17.84 -16.17
CA MET A 20 7.61 19.20 -16.59
C MET A 20 6.53 19.58 -17.57
N LEU A 21 5.60 20.42 -17.14
CA LEU A 21 4.43 20.67 -17.95
C LEU A 21 4.51 22.00 -18.64
N ALA A 22 4.19 21.94 -19.93
CA ALA A 22 4.24 23.06 -20.84
C ALA A 22 3.64 24.33 -20.21
N SER A 23 4.40 25.41 -20.20
CA SER A 23 3.85 26.71 -19.88
C SER A 23 2.86 27.10 -20.99
N LEU A 24 1.56 26.99 -20.70
CA LEU A 24 0.66 28.06 -21.12
C LEU A 24 1.25 29.36 -20.55
N PRO A 25 1.21 30.48 -21.27
CA PRO A 25 1.77 31.73 -20.78
C PRO A 25 1.30 31.96 -19.34
N ALA A 26 2.18 32.49 -18.48
CA ALA A 26 1.92 32.69 -17.05
C ALA A 26 0.72 33.63 -16.74
N LEU A 27 -0.06 33.99 -17.75
CA LEU A 27 -1.26 34.79 -17.71
C LEU A 27 -2.45 33.92 -17.32
N ALA A 28 -3.41 34.53 -16.65
CA ALA A 28 -4.69 33.89 -16.39
C ALA A 28 -5.38 33.55 -17.72
N VAL A 29 -5.99 32.36 -17.81
CA VAL A 29 -6.88 32.04 -18.93
C VAL A 29 -8.27 32.57 -18.65
N GLU A 30 -8.90 33.12 -19.67
CA GLU A 30 -10.25 33.68 -19.58
C GLU A 30 -11.26 32.55 -19.80
N ILE A 31 -12.20 32.40 -18.86
CA ILE A 31 -13.32 31.48 -18.97
C ILE A 31 -14.62 32.26 -19.18
N PRO A 32 -15.49 31.82 -20.09
CA PRO A 32 -16.67 32.58 -20.47
C PRO A 32 -17.81 32.38 -19.49
N ARG A 33 -18.69 33.39 -19.40
CA ARG A 33 -19.96 33.27 -18.71
C ARG A 33 -20.89 32.32 -19.48
N LEU A 34 -21.49 31.39 -18.75
CA LEU A 34 -22.48 30.45 -19.23
C LEU A 34 -23.88 30.91 -18.80
N PRO A 35 -24.94 30.48 -19.50
CA PRO A 35 -26.31 30.71 -19.04
C PRO A 35 -26.53 30.11 -17.65
N ASP A 36 -27.21 30.86 -16.78
CA ASP A 36 -27.54 30.40 -15.44
C ASP A 36 -28.42 29.14 -15.52
N ALA A 37 -28.04 28.09 -14.80
CA ALA A 37 -28.78 26.85 -14.73
C ALA A 37 -29.36 26.66 -13.31
N SER A 38 -30.69 26.62 -13.19
CA SER A 38 -31.39 26.25 -11.96
C SER A 38 -31.67 24.74 -11.93
N GLY A 39 -31.43 24.08 -10.80
CA GLY A 39 -31.72 22.64 -10.61
C GLY A 39 -30.56 21.72 -11.02
N SER A 40 -30.89 20.49 -11.46
CA SER A 40 -29.89 19.47 -11.83
C SER A 40 -28.95 19.99 -12.93
N LEU A 41 -27.64 19.79 -12.78
CA LEU A 41 -26.62 20.19 -13.75
C LEU A 41 -26.97 19.70 -15.17
N PRO A 42 -27.45 20.58 -16.07
CA PRO A 42 -27.75 20.18 -17.43
C PRO A 42 -26.44 20.04 -18.20
N GLY A 43 -26.40 19.04 -19.09
CA GLY A 43 -25.31 18.92 -20.06
C GLY A 43 -25.13 20.23 -20.80
N TRP A 44 -23.89 20.68 -20.95
CA TRP A 44 -23.61 21.99 -21.55
C TRP A 44 -22.50 21.93 -22.60
N SER A 45 -22.58 22.87 -23.55
CA SER A 45 -21.62 23.08 -24.62
C SER A 45 -21.11 24.51 -24.61
N GLY A 46 -19.94 24.75 -25.20
CA GLY A 46 -19.21 26.01 -25.07
C GLY A 46 -18.23 25.97 -23.90
N GLY A 47 -17.70 27.12 -23.49
CA GLY A 47 -16.65 27.22 -22.48
C GLY A 47 -15.25 27.39 -23.05
N PHE A 48 -14.30 27.58 -22.16
CA PHE A 48 -12.88 27.44 -22.44
C PHE A 48 -12.53 25.95 -22.53
N GLU A 49 -11.92 25.55 -23.64
CA GLU A 49 -11.65 24.14 -23.92
C GLU A 49 -10.20 23.77 -23.62
N ILE A 50 -10.03 22.66 -22.91
CA ILE A 50 -8.77 21.95 -22.72
C ILE A 50 -8.90 20.64 -23.49
N GLU A 51 -8.51 20.66 -24.76
CA GLU A 51 -8.59 19.48 -25.62
C GLU A 51 -7.59 18.40 -25.18
N ARG A 52 -6.45 18.81 -24.62
CA ARG A 52 -5.37 17.91 -24.19
C ARG A 52 -4.85 18.26 -22.81
N MET A 53 -4.80 17.25 -21.96
CA MET A 53 -4.16 17.30 -20.65
C MET A 53 -2.83 16.55 -20.69
N ALA A 54 -1.93 16.91 -19.79
CA ALA A 54 -0.61 16.32 -19.75
C ALA A 54 -0.54 15.19 -18.73
N ALA A 55 0.18 14.12 -19.03
CA ALA A 55 0.26 12.95 -18.14
C ALA A 55 1.56 12.89 -17.34
N ASP A 56 1.60 12.01 -16.34
CA ASP A 56 2.80 11.68 -15.56
C ASP A 56 3.46 10.35 -15.96
N ALA A 57 3.02 9.75 -17.07
CA ALA A 57 3.52 8.46 -17.55
C ALA A 57 4.45 8.61 -18.78
N PRO A 58 5.50 7.78 -18.91
CA PRO A 58 6.35 7.76 -20.11
C PRO A 58 5.60 7.27 -21.35
N HIS A 59 4.61 6.39 -21.16
CA HIS A 59 3.69 5.89 -22.18
C HIS A 59 2.27 6.03 -21.66
N LEU A 60 1.34 6.46 -22.51
CA LEU A 60 -0.08 6.45 -22.17
C LEU A 60 -0.63 5.04 -22.37
N PRO A 61 -1.50 4.54 -21.46
CA PRO A 61 -2.26 3.33 -21.72
C PRO A 61 -3.06 3.46 -23.02
N GLU A 62 -3.24 2.33 -23.71
CA GLU A 62 -3.98 2.32 -24.97
C GLU A 62 -5.45 2.69 -24.72
N GLY A 63 -5.92 3.76 -25.37
CA GLY A 63 -7.28 4.27 -25.21
C GLY A 63 -7.44 5.39 -24.19
N SER A 64 -6.47 5.59 -23.28
CA SER A 64 -6.58 6.60 -22.22
C SER A 64 -6.34 8.02 -22.73
N ALA A 65 -7.27 8.92 -22.40
CA ALA A 65 -7.17 10.35 -22.68
C ALA A 65 -8.09 11.16 -21.77
N ALA A 66 -7.70 12.39 -21.45
CA ALA A 66 -8.53 13.32 -20.71
C ALA A 66 -8.60 14.69 -21.40
N SER A 67 -9.81 15.28 -21.37
CA SER A 67 -10.09 16.64 -21.83
C SER A 67 -11.06 17.32 -20.87
N ALA A 68 -11.03 18.64 -20.82
CA ALA A 68 -11.89 19.40 -19.92
C ALA A 68 -12.46 20.66 -20.56
N ARG A 69 -13.54 21.19 -19.98
CA ARG A 69 -14.12 22.49 -20.29
C ARG A 69 -14.39 23.26 -19.01
N LEU A 70 -14.17 24.56 -19.05
CA LEU A 70 -14.47 25.48 -17.95
C LEU A 70 -15.36 26.62 -18.41
N GLY A 71 -16.26 27.03 -17.54
CA GLY A 71 -17.05 28.24 -17.66
C GLY A 71 -17.62 28.62 -16.31
N TRP A 72 -18.30 29.75 -16.22
CA TRP A 72 -18.86 30.23 -14.96
C TRP A 72 -20.30 30.71 -15.12
N ASP A 73 -21.12 30.54 -14.09
CA ASP A 73 -22.46 31.12 -14.01
C ASP A 73 -22.60 31.94 -12.71
N GLY A 74 -23.78 32.50 -12.45
CA GLY A 74 -24.03 33.24 -11.21
C GLY A 74 -23.94 32.41 -9.93
N VAL A 75 -23.90 31.08 -10.02
CA VAL A 75 -23.93 30.14 -8.89
C VAL A 75 -22.53 29.60 -8.58
N GLY A 76 -21.76 29.21 -9.59
CA GLY A 76 -20.45 28.57 -9.39
C GLY A 76 -19.58 28.44 -10.64
N LEU A 77 -18.38 27.89 -10.41
CA LEU A 77 -17.48 27.45 -11.48
C LEU A 77 -18.02 26.13 -12.04
N ARG A 78 -18.25 26.07 -13.35
CA ARG A 78 -18.69 24.85 -14.06
C ARG A 78 -17.52 24.18 -14.75
N VAL A 79 -17.36 22.88 -14.52
CA VAL A 79 -16.33 22.04 -15.11
C VAL A 79 -16.98 20.83 -15.78
N SER A 80 -16.54 20.48 -16.99
CA SER A 80 -16.90 19.23 -17.66
C SER A 80 -15.62 18.50 -18.05
N VAL A 81 -15.38 17.31 -17.51
CA VAL A 81 -14.21 16.49 -17.79
C VAL A 81 -14.66 15.24 -18.53
N LEU A 82 -14.12 15.01 -19.73
CA LEU A 82 -14.31 13.77 -20.48
C LEU A 82 -13.06 12.91 -20.29
N VAL A 83 -13.27 11.73 -19.74
CA VAL A 83 -12.24 10.70 -19.50
C VAL A 83 -12.52 9.53 -20.43
N ARG A 84 -11.49 9.12 -21.17
CA ARG A 84 -11.47 7.83 -21.85
C ARG A 84 -10.70 6.85 -21.00
N ASP A 85 -11.38 5.76 -20.68
CA ASP A 85 -10.91 4.72 -19.77
C ASP A 85 -11.63 3.43 -20.16
N ALA A 86 -10.85 2.37 -20.35
CA ALA A 86 -11.32 1.05 -20.74
C ALA A 86 -11.36 0.05 -19.56
N THR A 87 -10.71 0.35 -18.43
CA THR A 87 -10.54 -0.56 -17.29
C THR A 87 -10.92 0.13 -15.98
N PRO A 88 -12.19 0.07 -15.57
CA PRO A 88 -12.60 0.74 -14.35
C PRO A 88 -12.00 0.08 -13.11
N SER A 89 -11.56 0.91 -12.19
CA SER A 89 -11.00 0.56 -10.89
C SER A 89 -11.26 1.71 -9.92
N GLU A 90 -12.17 1.51 -8.97
CA GLU A 90 -12.48 2.53 -7.97
C GLU A 90 -12.02 2.16 -6.57
N SER A 91 -11.79 3.18 -5.74
CA SER A 91 -11.47 2.95 -4.33
C SER A 91 -12.72 2.55 -3.56
N PHE A 92 -12.60 1.57 -2.67
CA PHE A 92 -13.70 1.22 -1.78
C PHE A 92 -14.10 2.37 -0.84
N TYR A 93 -13.14 3.21 -0.46
CA TYR A 93 -13.35 4.34 0.45
C TYR A 93 -13.44 5.65 -0.31
N PRO A 94 -14.48 6.47 -0.07
CA PRO A 94 -14.59 7.79 -0.67
C PRO A 94 -13.34 8.67 -0.45
N ALA A 95 -12.74 8.61 0.74
CA ALA A 95 -11.52 9.36 1.06
C ALA A 95 -10.30 8.88 0.27
N GLY A 96 -10.27 7.62 -0.19
CA GLY A 96 -9.20 7.06 -1.01
C GLY A 96 -9.46 7.18 -2.52
N ALA A 97 -10.54 7.85 -2.94
CA ALA A 97 -10.93 7.94 -4.35
C ALA A 97 -9.81 8.47 -5.27
N TYR A 98 -8.97 9.38 -4.77
CA TYR A 98 -7.84 9.98 -5.51
C TYR A 98 -6.70 8.99 -5.85
N GLN A 99 -6.72 7.78 -5.28
CA GLN A 99 -5.72 6.74 -5.53
C GLN A 99 -6.10 5.83 -6.72
N ARG A 100 -7.33 5.95 -7.17
CA ARG A 100 -8.00 5.11 -8.17
C ARG A 100 -8.73 6.02 -9.16
N ASP A 101 -9.59 5.45 -10.00
CA ASP A 101 -10.22 6.22 -11.08
C ASP A 101 -11.10 7.33 -10.52
N SER A 102 -10.73 8.56 -10.86
CA SER A 102 -11.36 9.74 -10.31
C SER A 102 -11.01 11.00 -11.07
N VAL A 103 -11.91 11.98 -11.00
CA VAL A 103 -11.65 13.37 -11.37
C VAL A 103 -11.49 14.19 -10.11
N GLU A 104 -10.37 14.90 -9.99
CA GLU A 104 -10.10 15.84 -8.89
C GLU A 104 -10.20 17.28 -9.40
N LEU A 105 -11.01 18.08 -8.73
CA LEU A 105 -11.19 19.50 -9.01
C LEU A 105 -10.72 20.29 -7.81
N PHE A 106 -9.77 21.19 -8.02
CA PHE A 106 -9.30 22.11 -7.01
C PHE A 106 -9.79 23.51 -7.35
N LEU A 107 -10.36 24.19 -6.36
CA LEU A 107 -10.80 25.57 -6.50
C LEU A 107 -10.36 26.40 -5.30
N ALA A 108 -9.56 27.43 -5.57
CA ALA A 108 -9.01 28.36 -4.60
C ALA A 108 -9.53 29.78 -4.89
N PRO A 109 -9.91 30.55 -3.85
CA PRO A 109 -10.28 31.96 -4.03
C PRO A 109 -9.11 32.83 -4.51
N ASP A 110 -7.88 32.42 -4.20
CA ASP A 110 -6.65 33.11 -4.62
C ASP A 110 -5.75 32.09 -5.34
N PRO A 111 -5.39 32.32 -6.63
CA PRO A 111 -4.53 31.41 -7.38
C PRO A 111 -3.09 31.29 -6.83
N THR A 112 -2.68 32.19 -5.95
CA THR A 112 -1.35 32.22 -5.34
C THR A 112 -1.30 31.55 -3.96
N ALA A 113 -2.46 31.35 -3.33
CA ALA A 113 -2.57 30.68 -2.04
C ALA A 113 -2.61 29.15 -2.21
N GLY A 114 -2.18 28.40 -1.19
CA GLY A 114 -2.26 26.92 -1.18
C GLY A 114 -3.59 26.35 -0.67
N ALA A 115 -4.44 27.19 -0.05
CA ALA A 115 -5.71 26.78 0.52
C ALA A 115 -6.79 26.69 -0.55
N CYS A 116 -7.54 25.58 -0.60
CA CYS A 116 -8.54 25.32 -1.63
C CYS A 116 -9.62 24.36 -1.15
N LEU A 117 -10.74 24.32 -1.88
CA LEU A 117 -11.64 23.18 -1.85
C LEU A 117 -11.20 22.18 -2.91
N GLN A 118 -11.05 20.91 -2.53
CA GLN A 118 -10.79 19.82 -3.47
C GLN A 118 -11.99 18.87 -3.49
N ALA A 119 -12.58 18.70 -4.67
CA ALA A 119 -13.65 17.75 -4.93
C ALA A 119 -13.10 16.55 -5.72
N VAL A 120 -13.25 15.35 -5.18
CA VAL A 120 -12.82 14.10 -5.81
C VAL A 120 -14.08 13.32 -6.18
N ILE A 121 -14.25 13.07 -7.48
CA ILE A 121 -15.44 12.46 -8.04
C ILE A 121 -15.05 11.14 -8.70
N SER A 122 -15.54 10.03 -8.17
CA SER A 122 -15.40 8.71 -8.79
C SER A 122 -16.61 8.41 -9.70
N PRO A 123 -16.39 7.73 -10.85
CA PRO A 123 -17.39 7.67 -11.93
C PRO A 123 -18.51 6.64 -11.72
N GLY A 124 -18.35 5.73 -10.77
CA GLY A 124 -19.25 4.61 -10.50
C GLY A 124 -19.15 3.45 -11.50
N LEU A 125 -18.04 3.32 -12.23
CA LEU A 125 -17.85 2.31 -13.27
C LEU A 125 -17.43 0.95 -12.72
N ASP A 126 -16.92 0.89 -11.50
CA ASP A 126 -16.54 -0.35 -10.83
C ASP A 126 -17.80 -1.16 -10.45
N PRO A 127 -17.86 -2.48 -10.71
CA PRO A 127 -18.98 -3.34 -10.29
C PRO A 127 -19.31 -3.24 -8.79
N ASP A 128 -18.32 -3.05 -7.94
CA ASP A 128 -18.50 -2.91 -6.48
C ASP A 128 -18.98 -1.50 -6.08
N HIS A 129 -18.84 -0.52 -6.99
CA HIS A 129 -19.27 0.87 -6.82
C HIS A 129 -20.09 1.34 -8.00
N PRO A 130 -21.31 0.81 -8.24
CA PRO A 130 -22.06 1.08 -9.46
C PRO A 130 -22.62 2.51 -9.56
N LYS A 131 -22.37 3.37 -8.58
CA LYS A 131 -22.87 4.75 -8.52
C LYS A 131 -21.71 5.73 -8.36
N PRO A 132 -21.78 6.90 -9.02
CA PRO A 132 -20.83 7.98 -8.80
C PRO A 132 -20.77 8.38 -7.32
N ARG A 133 -19.59 8.77 -6.86
CA ARG A 133 -19.35 9.22 -5.49
C ARG A 133 -18.55 10.51 -5.49
N LEU A 134 -18.84 11.37 -4.52
CA LEU A 134 -18.12 12.61 -4.27
C LEU A 134 -17.49 12.54 -2.89
N TYR A 135 -16.24 12.97 -2.81
CA TYR A 135 -15.56 13.25 -1.56
C TYR A 135 -14.96 14.65 -1.59
N LEU A 136 -15.12 15.41 -0.51
CA LEU A 136 -14.63 16.77 -0.40
C LEU A 136 -13.48 16.84 0.62
N PHE A 137 -12.29 17.20 0.15
CA PHE A 137 -11.20 17.62 1.01
C PHE A 137 -11.32 19.12 1.23
N ASP A 138 -11.77 19.48 2.42
CA ASP A 138 -11.90 20.88 2.80
C ASP A 138 -10.56 21.41 3.33
N ASN A 139 -9.71 21.92 2.43
CA ASN A 139 -8.46 22.62 2.73
C ASN A 139 -8.63 24.15 2.62
N ARG A 140 -9.86 24.66 2.73
CA ARG A 140 -10.16 26.09 2.64
C ARG A 140 -9.62 26.84 3.88
N PRO A 141 -9.38 28.16 3.78
CA PRO A 141 -9.06 28.99 4.93
C PRO A 141 -10.09 28.87 6.06
N GLU A 142 -9.64 29.01 7.32
CA GLU A 142 -10.49 28.86 8.51
C GLU A 142 -11.75 29.75 8.46
N ALA A 143 -11.61 30.96 7.91
CA ALA A 143 -12.72 31.90 7.74
C ALA A 143 -13.88 31.37 6.87
N LEU A 144 -13.63 30.37 6.02
CA LEU A 144 -14.64 29.77 5.14
C LEU A 144 -15.26 28.48 5.72
N LYS A 145 -14.73 27.97 6.84
CA LYS A 145 -15.23 26.73 7.47
C LYS A 145 -16.65 26.84 8.00
N ALA A 146 -17.12 28.06 8.26
CA ALA A 146 -18.50 28.32 8.65
C ALA A 146 -19.51 28.10 7.50
N VAL A 147 -19.05 28.05 6.25
CA VAL A 147 -19.88 27.74 5.08
C VAL A 147 -19.61 26.30 4.67
N GLU A 148 -20.66 25.51 4.51
CA GLU A 148 -20.54 24.11 4.10
C GLU A 148 -19.77 23.99 2.77
N ALA A 149 -18.81 23.06 2.73
CA ALA A 149 -18.13 22.72 1.49
C ALA A 149 -19.12 22.02 0.55
N ALA A 150 -19.22 22.48 -0.70
CA ALA A 150 -20.20 21.95 -1.64
C ALA A 150 -19.61 21.79 -3.04
N CYS A 151 -20.03 20.73 -3.71
CA CYS A 151 -19.80 20.50 -5.13
C CYS A 151 -21.01 19.73 -5.66
N GLU A 152 -21.69 20.30 -6.64
CA GLU A 152 -22.71 19.56 -7.39
C GLU A 152 -22.01 18.79 -8.49
N TYR A 153 -22.45 17.56 -8.77
CA TYR A 153 -21.85 16.76 -9.82
C TYR A 153 -22.85 15.83 -10.49
N ARG A 154 -22.53 15.44 -11.73
CA ARG A 154 -23.22 14.45 -12.54
C ARG A 154 -22.16 13.66 -13.30
N VAL A 155 -22.37 12.36 -13.43
CA VAL A 155 -21.53 11.50 -14.27
C VAL A 155 -22.38 10.88 -15.37
N GLU A 156 -21.93 11.03 -16.61
CA GLU A 156 -22.53 10.42 -17.80
C GLU A 156 -21.56 9.39 -18.37
N ARG A 157 -22.01 8.13 -18.46
CA ARG A 157 -21.20 7.02 -18.98
C ARG A 157 -21.37 6.92 -20.48
N ASN A 158 -20.30 6.54 -21.17
CA ASN A 158 -20.35 6.19 -22.58
C ASN A 158 -19.47 4.96 -22.84
N PRO A 159 -19.59 4.28 -23.99
CA PRO A 159 -18.81 3.07 -24.27
C PRO A 159 -17.28 3.27 -24.31
N GLN A 160 -16.81 4.51 -24.34
CA GLN A 160 -15.39 4.86 -24.42
C GLN A 160 -14.86 5.46 -23.10
N GLY A 161 -15.65 5.47 -22.02
CA GLY A 161 -15.30 6.03 -20.72
C GLY A 161 -16.46 6.79 -20.07
N TYR A 162 -16.19 7.99 -19.56
CA TYR A 162 -17.17 8.75 -18.78
C TYR A 162 -16.95 10.27 -18.85
N ARG A 163 -18.01 11.02 -18.58
CA ARG A 163 -17.99 12.48 -18.44
C ARG A 163 -18.41 12.85 -17.03
N VAL A 164 -17.57 13.61 -16.34
CA VAL A 164 -17.90 14.26 -15.07
C VAL A 164 -18.27 15.71 -15.34
N GLU A 165 -19.48 16.12 -14.99
CA GLU A 165 -19.87 17.52 -14.93
C GLU A 165 -19.97 17.94 -13.47
N ALA A 166 -19.37 19.07 -13.11
CA ALA A 166 -19.37 19.57 -11.75
C ALA A 166 -19.61 21.08 -11.70
N ARG A 167 -20.22 21.54 -10.60
CA ARG A 167 -20.33 22.95 -10.25
C ARG A 167 -19.90 23.15 -8.81
N VAL A 168 -18.85 23.95 -8.61
CA VAL A 168 -18.41 24.36 -7.29
C VAL A 168 -19.00 25.75 -6.99
N PRO A 169 -19.91 25.89 -6.00
CA PRO A 169 -20.56 27.17 -5.73
C PRO A 169 -19.58 28.26 -5.30
N TRP A 170 -19.78 29.50 -5.75
CA TRP A 170 -18.93 30.63 -5.37
C TRP A 170 -18.92 30.88 -3.87
N ALA A 171 -20.08 30.69 -3.22
CA ALA A 171 -20.21 30.78 -1.77
C ALA A 171 -19.32 29.76 -1.03
N ALA A 172 -19.12 28.55 -1.59
CA ALA A 172 -18.30 27.52 -0.96
C ALA A 172 -16.81 27.91 -0.90
N ILE A 173 -16.37 28.88 -1.72
CA ILE A 173 -15.00 29.39 -1.72
C ILE A 173 -14.91 30.87 -1.32
N GLY A 174 -16.02 31.49 -0.91
CA GLY A 174 -16.05 32.89 -0.48
C GLY A 174 -15.75 33.91 -1.59
N VAL A 175 -16.08 33.58 -2.84
CA VAL A 175 -15.89 34.47 -4.00
C VAL A 175 -17.24 35.08 -4.39
N ILE A 176 -17.22 36.35 -4.81
CA ILE A 176 -18.36 36.99 -5.47
C ILE A 176 -18.02 37.04 -6.96
N PRO A 177 -18.77 36.35 -7.84
CA PRO A 177 -18.42 36.28 -9.25
C PRO A 177 -18.69 37.62 -9.95
N SER A 178 -17.67 38.14 -10.64
CA SER A 178 -17.82 39.25 -11.57
C SER A 178 -16.75 39.17 -12.67
N ASP A 179 -16.99 39.84 -13.79
CA ASP A 179 -16.00 39.99 -14.85
C ASP A 179 -14.68 40.53 -14.28
N GLY A 180 -13.57 39.93 -14.69
CA GLY A 180 -12.22 40.26 -14.23
C GLY A 180 -11.76 39.57 -12.94
N VAL A 181 -12.65 38.91 -12.18
CA VAL A 181 -12.25 38.16 -10.97
C VAL A 181 -11.36 36.98 -11.35
N GLU A 182 -10.27 36.80 -10.60
CA GLU A 182 -9.37 35.66 -10.77
C GLU A 182 -9.53 34.66 -9.62
N VAL A 183 -9.58 33.38 -9.97
CA VAL A 183 -9.58 32.26 -9.02
C VAL A 183 -8.50 31.26 -9.42
N GLY A 184 -8.04 30.46 -8.45
CA GLY A 184 -7.12 29.37 -8.70
C GLY A 184 -7.85 28.08 -9.02
N THR A 185 -7.50 27.40 -10.11
CA THR A 185 -7.98 26.04 -10.34
C THR A 185 -6.86 25.07 -10.74
N ARG A 186 -7.16 23.79 -10.56
CA ARG A 186 -6.38 22.66 -11.05
C ARG A 186 -7.32 21.48 -11.28
N ILE A 187 -7.00 20.66 -12.27
CA ILE A 187 -7.76 19.46 -12.60
C ILE A 187 -6.80 18.28 -12.69
N PHE A 188 -7.11 17.21 -11.97
CA PHE A 188 -6.48 15.91 -12.16
C PHE A 188 -7.51 14.87 -12.60
N VAL A 189 -7.06 13.94 -13.44
CA VAL A 189 -7.78 12.72 -13.76
C VAL A 189 -6.85 11.57 -13.43
N ASN A 190 -7.22 10.78 -12.44
CA ASN A 190 -6.51 9.57 -12.06
C ASN A 190 -7.10 8.39 -12.82
N ASP A 191 -6.23 7.53 -13.35
CA ASP A 191 -6.53 6.35 -14.14
C ASP A 191 -5.65 5.19 -13.63
N HIS A 192 -6.27 4.09 -13.20
CA HIS A 192 -5.61 2.97 -12.53
C HIS A 192 -6.08 1.61 -13.07
N ASP A 193 -5.39 1.06 -14.06
CA ASP A 193 -5.71 -0.26 -14.64
C ASP A 193 -5.27 -1.48 -13.79
N GLY A 194 -4.93 -1.32 -12.50
CA GLY A 194 -4.62 -2.43 -11.61
C GLY A 194 -3.28 -3.16 -11.83
N LEU A 195 -2.43 -2.70 -12.76
CA LEU A 195 -1.12 -3.26 -13.10
C LEU A 195 0.08 -2.46 -12.55
N SER A 196 -0.08 -1.88 -11.35
CA SER A 196 0.98 -1.25 -10.53
C SER A 196 1.50 0.15 -10.89
N VAL A 197 0.90 0.86 -11.86
CA VAL A 197 1.16 2.30 -12.06
C VAL A 197 -0.15 3.03 -12.31
N ARG A 198 -0.43 4.06 -11.50
CA ARG A 198 -1.51 5.03 -11.75
C ARG A 198 -1.02 6.03 -12.78
N THR A 199 -1.77 6.24 -13.86
CA THR A 199 -1.55 7.38 -14.76
C THR A 199 -2.40 8.55 -14.27
N ARG A 200 -1.83 9.74 -14.19
CA ARG A 200 -2.54 10.97 -13.87
C ARG A 200 -2.44 11.96 -15.01
N PHE A 201 -3.57 12.31 -15.60
CA PHE A 201 -3.68 13.48 -16.47
C PHE A 201 -3.88 14.73 -15.64
N SER A 202 -3.27 15.83 -16.05
CA SER A 202 -3.24 17.08 -15.31
C SER A 202 -3.35 18.31 -16.21
N TRP A 203 -4.06 19.31 -15.70
CA TRP A 203 -4.07 20.68 -16.18
C TRP A 203 -3.84 21.62 -15.00
N ALA A 204 -3.20 22.77 -15.22
CA ALA A 204 -2.59 23.63 -14.18
C ALA A 204 -1.40 23.06 -13.36
N PRO A 205 -0.47 22.31 -13.95
CA PRO A 205 0.65 21.63 -13.25
C PRO A 205 1.83 22.52 -12.82
N SER A 206 1.62 23.83 -12.80
CA SER A 206 2.71 24.82 -12.86
C SER A 206 3.45 25.06 -11.54
N VAL A 207 4.42 25.99 -11.61
CA VAL A 207 5.22 26.56 -10.53
C VAL A 207 4.39 27.20 -9.40
N ARG A 208 3.14 27.56 -9.69
CA ARG A 208 2.19 28.16 -8.74
C ARG A 208 1.24 27.11 -8.16
N PRO A 209 0.70 27.31 -6.95
CA PRO A 209 -0.26 26.39 -6.33
C PRO A 209 -1.45 26.10 -7.25
N PHE A 210 -1.95 27.09 -7.98
CA PHE A 210 -3.03 26.91 -8.96
C PHE A 210 -2.74 27.66 -10.25
N HIS A 211 -3.45 27.31 -11.32
CA HIS A 211 -3.49 28.15 -12.52
C HIS A 211 -4.59 29.19 -12.33
N ALA A 212 -4.25 30.44 -12.62
CA ALA A 212 -5.20 31.54 -12.54
C ALA A 212 -6.20 31.43 -13.68
N VAL A 213 -7.47 31.53 -13.33
CA VAL A 213 -8.59 31.57 -14.25
C VAL A 213 -9.33 32.87 -14.03
N ARG A 214 -9.46 33.68 -15.09
CA ARG A 214 -10.18 34.95 -15.04
C ARG A 214 -11.60 34.76 -15.55
N LEU A 215 -12.58 35.20 -14.76
CA LEU A 215 -13.97 35.24 -15.20
C LEU A 215 -14.11 36.32 -16.27
N ALA A 216 -14.60 35.96 -17.45
CA ALA A 216 -14.73 36.85 -18.58
C ALA A 216 -16.03 36.58 -19.37
N GLU A 217 -16.40 37.48 -20.27
CA GLU A 217 -17.49 37.25 -21.25
C GLU A 217 -17.07 36.32 -22.40
N ARG A 218 -15.79 36.31 -22.78
CA ARG A 218 -15.27 35.48 -23.89
C ARG A 218 -14.16 34.55 -23.40
N PRO A 219 -14.08 33.32 -23.95
CA PRO A 219 -13.01 32.41 -23.59
C PRO A 219 -11.69 32.83 -24.23
N SER A 220 -10.59 32.49 -23.56
CA SER A 220 -9.29 32.36 -24.23
C SER A 220 -9.30 31.26 -25.30
N ALA A 221 -8.30 31.24 -26.16
CA ALA A 221 -8.12 30.17 -27.14
C ALA A 221 -7.95 28.80 -26.46
N ALA A 222 -8.48 27.75 -27.09
CA ALA A 222 -8.44 26.39 -26.57
C ALA A 222 -7.00 25.88 -26.37
N VAL A 223 -6.81 25.03 -25.36
CA VAL A 223 -5.55 24.31 -25.11
C VAL A 223 -5.56 23.04 -25.95
N ARG A 224 -5.00 23.13 -27.16
CA ARG A 224 -5.04 22.06 -28.18
C ARG A 224 -3.93 21.02 -28.07
N SER A 225 -2.94 21.30 -27.22
CA SER A 225 -1.74 20.48 -27.08
C SER A 225 -1.24 20.48 -25.65
N ALA A 226 -0.54 19.41 -25.30
CA ALA A 226 0.14 19.28 -24.02
C ALA A 226 1.52 18.66 -24.25
N ALA A 227 2.48 19.03 -23.42
CA ALA A 227 3.78 18.39 -23.38
C ALA A 227 4.18 18.10 -21.94
N TRP A 228 4.83 16.96 -21.74
CA TRP A 228 5.35 16.53 -20.46
C TRP A 228 6.66 15.78 -20.60
N MET A 229 7.40 15.73 -19.50
CA MET A 229 8.57 14.87 -19.40
C MET A 229 8.29 13.77 -18.39
N ALA A 230 8.69 12.55 -18.71
CA ALA A 230 8.56 11.41 -17.81
C ALA A 230 9.78 10.49 -17.95
N TYR A 231 10.12 9.80 -16.88
CA TYR A 231 11.21 8.83 -16.87
C TYR A 231 10.66 7.43 -17.13
N ASP A 232 11.16 6.77 -18.17
CA ASP A 232 10.83 5.39 -18.48
C ASP A 232 11.76 4.45 -17.73
N LEU A 233 11.23 3.81 -16.68
CA LEU A 233 11.98 2.84 -15.87
C LEU A 233 12.28 1.54 -16.62
N GLY A 234 11.50 1.20 -17.65
CA GLY A 234 11.68 -0.04 -18.42
C GLY A 234 12.93 0.01 -19.30
N VAL A 235 13.27 1.19 -19.82
CA VAL A 235 14.45 1.39 -20.69
C VAL A 235 15.47 2.39 -20.13
N LEU A 236 15.22 2.95 -18.94
CA LEU A 236 16.08 3.90 -18.23
C LEU A 236 16.35 5.20 -19.02
N GLU A 237 15.32 5.76 -19.64
CA GLU A 237 15.42 6.97 -20.47
C GLU A 237 14.46 8.07 -20.00
N SER A 238 14.89 9.33 -20.10
CA SER A 238 13.97 10.46 -20.00
C SER A 238 13.31 10.70 -21.36
N ARG A 239 11.99 10.80 -21.35
CA ARG A 239 11.18 11.03 -22.55
C ARG A 239 10.47 12.35 -22.45
N LEU A 240 10.59 13.15 -23.51
CA LEU A 240 9.77 14.34 -23.74
C LEU A 240 8.61 13.95 -24.65
N ASN A 241 7.42 13.98 -24.10
CA ASN A 241 6.18 13.61 -24.77
C ASN A 241 5.42 14.87 -25.16
N VAL A 242 4.88 14.86 -26.37
CA VAL A 242 4.04 15.93 -26.91
C VAL A 242 2.80 15.30 -27.53
N VAL A 243 1.62 15.80 -27.17
CA VAL A 243 0.35 15.40 -27.78
C VAL A 243 -0.36 16.61 -28.36
N GLY A 244 -1.11 16.35 -29.43
CA GLY A 244 -1.83 17.40 -30.13
C GLY A 244 -3.04 16.87 -30.91
N PRO A 245 -3.59 17.71 -31.80
CA PRO A 245 -4.73 17.33 -32.62
C PRO A 245 -4.32 16.29 -33.68
N ALA A 246 -5.31 15.53 -34.17
CA ALA A 246 -5.07 14.40 -35.10
C ALA A 246 -4.48 14.83 -36.46
N ASP A 247 -4.70 16.07 -36.88
CA ASP A 247 -4.14 16.63 -38.11
C ASP A 247 -2.63 16.90 -38.02
N TRP A 248 -1.98 16.63 -36.88
CA TRP A 248 -0.53 16.67 -36.73
C TRP A 248 0.17 15.36 -37.08
N ILE A 249 -0.55 14.27 -37.31
CA ILE A 249 0.05 13.00 -37.75
C ILE A 249 0.94 13.23 -38.99
N ALA A 250 2.13 12.62 -38.98
CA ALA A 250 3.20 12.80 -39.96
C ALA A 250 3.83 14.20 -40.03
N LYS A 251 3.48 15.13 -39.13
CA LYS A 251 4.21 16.39 -38.91
C LYS A 251 5.28 16.17 -37.84
N SER A 252 6.25 17.07 -37.73
CA SER A 252 7.33 16.95 -36.74
C SER A 252 7.26 18.02 -35.66
N ALA A 253 7.56 17.65 -34.42
CA ALA A 253 7.93 18.59 -33.37
C ALA A 253 9.45 18.76 -33.34
N ALA A 254 9.93 20.00 -33.32
CA ALA A 254 11.33 20.31 -33.14
C ALA A 254 11.59 20.74 -31.70
N VAL A 255 12.45 20.02 -31.00
CA VAL A 255 12.83 20.29 -29.62
C VAL A 255 14.20 20.94 -29.61
N ARG A 256 14.33 22.06 -28.90
CA ARG A 256 15.61 22.72 -28.62
C ARG A 256 15.84 22.72 -27.12
N ASP A 257 17.05 22.35 -26.71
CA ASP A 257 17.47 22.53 -25.33
C ASP A 257 18.13 23.91 -25.13
N ALA A 258 18.34 24.30 -23.87
CA ALA A 258 18.99 25.56 -23.51
C ALA A 258 20.48 25.64 -23.92
N GLY A 259 21.09 24.51 -24.29
CA GLY A 259 22.46 24.43 -24.80
C GLY A 259 22.57 24.52 -26.32
N GLY A 260 21.45 24.66 -27.04
CA GLY A 260 21.40 24.70 -28.51
C GLY A 260 21.32 23.33 -29.19
N GLY A 261 21.25 22.24 -28.43
CA GLY A 261 20.99 20.90 -28.93
C GLY A 261 19.62 20.83 -29.60
N ARG A 262 19.53 20.08 -30.71
CA ARG A 262 18.29 19.91 -31.47
C ARG A 262 17.96 18.43 -31.61
N VAL A 263 16.74 18.08 -31.24
CA VAL A 263 16.18 16.75 -31.47
C VAL A 263 14.79 16.94 -32.06
N SER A 264 14.35 16.04 -32.93
CA SER A 264 13.02 16.08 -33.52
C SER A 264 12.32 14.75 -33.36
N GLY A 265 11.00 14.79 -33.20
CA GLY A 265 10.14 13.62 -33.24
C GLY A 265 9.02 13.83 -34.26
N GLU A 266 8.57 12.75 -34.85
CA GLU A 266 7.41 12.75 -35.76
C GLU A 266 6.15 12.37 -34.97
N PHE A 267 5.08 13.12 -35.17
CA PHE A 267 3.78 12.81 -34.59
C PHE A 267 3.18 11.59 -35.28
N ILE A 268 2.87 10.58 -34.48
CA ILE A 268 2.14 9.39 -34.89
C ILE A 268 0.71 9.44 -34.33
N ALA A 269 -0.15 8.57 -34.84
CA ALA A 269 -1.48 8.38 -34.27
C ALA A 269 -1.36 7.92 -32.81
N SER A 270 -2.19 8.49 -31.93
CA SER A 270 -2.25 8.11 -30.52
C SER A 270 -3.68 8.11 -30.02
N ALA A 271 -3.95 7.50 -28.86
CA ALA A 271 -5.26 7.54 -28.21
C ALA A 271 -5.71 8.98 -27.88
N ALA A 272 -4.75 9.87 -27.65
CA ALA A 272 -4.94 11.31 -27.47
C ALA A 272 -4.95 12.08 -28.81
N GLY A 273 -5.24 11.44 -29.95
CA GLY A 273 -5.23 12.06 -31.27
C GLY A 273 -3.90 11.86 -31.99
N SER A 274 -2.93 12.76 -31.76
CA SER A 274 -1.56 12.57 -32.21
C SER A 274 -0.58 12.70 -31.05
N GLY A 275 0.54 11.99 -31.13
CA GLY A 275 1.58 12.06 -30.12
C GLY A 275 2.96 11.80 -30.71
N THR A 276 3.98 12.40 -30.11
CA THR A 276 5.39 12.07 -30.37
C THR A 276 6.13 11.96 -29.04
N SER A 277 7.08 11.04 -28.97
CA SER A 277 7.98 10.88 -27.83
C SER A 277 9.42 11.02 -28.32
N VAL A 278 10.16 11.94 -27.71
CA VAL A 278 11.57 12.18 -28.03
C VAL A 278 12.41 11.77 -26.83
N VAL A 279 13.37 10.87 -27.06
CA VAL A 279 14.38 10.54 -26.05
C VAL A 279 15.23 11.78 -25.80
N VAL A 280 15.28 12.21 -24.54
CA VAL A 280 16.08 13.38 -24.13
C VAL A 280 17.55 12.93 -24.05
N PRO A 281 18.46 13.47 -24.88
CA PRO A 281 19.85 13.04 -24.88
C PRO A 281 20.55 13.30 -23.55
N GLU A 282 21.50 12.44 -23.21
CA GLU A 282 22.34 12.65 -22.03
C GLU A 282 23.12 13.96 -22.16
N GLY A 283 22.92 14.88 -21.20
CA GLY A 283 23.54 16.22 -21.20
C GLY A 283 22.66 17.37 -21.70
N ALA A 284 21.46 17.08 -22.23
CA ALA A 284 20.51 18.11 -22.62
C ALA A 284 20.05 18.96 -21.41
N ARG A 285 19.84 20.26 -21.63
CA ARG A 285 19.56 21.24 -20.56
C ARG A 285 18.17 21.85 -20.70
N ALA A 286 17.35 21.73 -19.67
CA ALA A 286 16.09 22.47 -19.58
C ALA A 286 16.35 23.99 -19.42
N PRO A 287 15.41 24.87 -19.82
CA PRO A 287 14.12 24.55 -20.43
C PRO A 287 14.25 23.98 -21.84
N PHE A 288 13.28 23.14 -22.23
CA PHE A 288 13.15 22.63 -23.59
C PHE A 288 12.08 23.43 -24.32
N GLU A 289 12.47 24.08 -25.41
CA GLU A 289 11.53 24.75 -26.31
C GLU A 289 11.08 23.78 -27.40
N ILE A 290 9.76 23.65 -27.56
CA ILE A 290 9.13 22.74 -28.51
C ILE A 290 8.42 23.58 -29.55
N GLY A 291 8.90 23.55 -30.79
CA GLY A 291 8.18 24.12 -31.93
C GLY A 291 7.10 23.16 -32.40
N LEU A 292 5.85 23.63 -32.40
CA LEU A 292 4.68 22.85 -32.80
C LEU A 292 4.28 23.09 -34.26
N PRO A 293 3.55 22.15 -34.88
CA PRO A 293 3.15 22.28 -36.30
C PRO A 293 2.24 23.47 -36.62
N ASP A 294 1.55 24.04 -35.63
CA ASP A 294 0.72 25.24 -35.78
C ASP A 294 1.49 26.56 -35.59
N GLY A 295 2.81 26.48 -35.42
CA GLY A 295 3.69 27.63 -35.21
C GLY A 295 3.77 28.09 -33.74
N SER A 296 2.96 27.53 -32.85
CA SER A 296 3.06 27.80 -31.42
C SER A 296 4.30 27.15 -30.81
N ARG A 297 4.66 27.58 -29.61
CA ARG A 297 5.78 27.04 -28.85
C ARG A 297 5.33 26.63 -27.46
N LEU A 298 5.79 25.47 -27.01
CA LEU A 298 5.68 25.06 -25.62
C LEU A 298 7.06 25.08 -24.98
N GLU A 299 7.12 25.51 -23.72
CA GLU A 299 8.34 25.41 -22.92
C GLU A 299 8.16 24.40 -21.81
N VAL A 300 9.08 23.45 -21.72
CA VAL A 300 9.13 22.41 -20.70
C VAL A 300 10.32 22.69 -19.79
N ALA A 301 10.05 23.32 -18.64
CA ALA A 301 11.07 23.90 -17.76
C ALA A 301 11.20 23.20 -16.41
N LYS A 302 12.42 23.24 -15.84
CA LYS A 302 12.75 22.55 -14.58
C LYS A 302 11.97 23.14 -13.42
N GLY A 303 11.04 22.37 -12.85
CA GLY A 303 10.36 22.75 -11.61
C GLY A 303 11.37 23.14 -10.53
N SER A 304 11.01 24.16 -9.72
CA SER A 304 11.79 24.59 -8.57
C SER A 304 12.05 23.41 -7.62
N GLU A 305 13.07 23.50 -6.79
CA GLU A 305 13.33 22.44 -5.80
C GLU A 305 12.14 22.17 -4.88
N ALA A 306 11.42 23.24 -4.48
CA ALA A 306 10.19 23.12 -3.70
C ALA A 306 9.06 22.41 -4.47
N GLN A 307 8.91 22.66 -5.78
CA GLN A 307 7.93 21.94 -6.62
C GLN A 307 8.31 20.49 -6.84
N ARG A 308 9.59 20.23 -7.09
CA ARG A 308 10.08 18.85 -7.22
C ARG A 308 9.88 18.09 -5.93
N LYS A 309 10.09 18.75 -4.79
CA LYS A 309 9.80 18.19 -3.47
C LYS A 309 8.30 18.00 -3.24
N ALA A 310 7.44 18.94 -3.63
CA ALA A 310 5.98 18.84 -3.50
C ALA A 310 5.39 17.75 -4.41
N LEU A 311 5.75 17.70 -5.69
CA LEU A 311 5.35 16.66 -6.64
C LEU A 311 5.91 15.29 -6.25
N PHE A 312 7.15 15.22 -5.78
CA PHE A 312 7.73 13.98 -5.22
C PHE A 312 7.04 13.57 -3.92
N GLN A 313 6.64 14.52 -3.08
CA GLN A 313 5.85 14.26 -1.88
C GLN A 313 4.40 13.88 -2.20
N GLU A 314 3.82 14.35 -3.31
CA GLU A 314 2.44 14.09 -3.74
C GLU A 314 2.33 12.77 -4.51
N ALA A 315 3.29 12.48 -5.41
CA ALA A 315 3.46 11.18 -6.06
C ALA A 315 3.86 10.08 -5.07
N ASN A 316 4.52 10.46 -3.96
CA ASN A 316 4.86 9.57 -2.85
C ASN A 316 4.13 9.96 -1.54
N SER A 317 2.89 10.47 -1.63
CA SER A 317 2.01 10.57 -0.46
C SER A 317 0.96 9.47 -0.53
N PRO A 318 0.84 8.67 0.53
CA PRO A 318 0.44 9.14 1.85
C PRO A 318 1.64 9.56 2.70
N ARG A 319 1.91 10.88 2.71
CA ARG A 319 2.99 11.59 3.41
C ARG A 319 4.25 10.78 3.75
N GLN A 320 5.26 10.92 2.88
CA GLN A 320 6.72 11.00 3.12
C GLN A 320 7.55 9.95 2.31
N PRO A 321 8.42 10.39 1.39
CA PRO A 321 9.38 9.52 0.71
C PRO A 321 10.39 8.87 1.67
N ASP A 322 10.72 9.55 2.77
CA ASP A 322 11.51 8.98 3.85
C ASP A 322 10.71 7.95 4.64
N ALA A 323 9.37 8.07 4.73
CA ALA A 323 8.53 7.03 5.31
C ALA A 323 8.37 5.83 4.36
N ALA A 324 8.26 6.02 3.03
CA ALA A 324 8.26 4.92 2.08
C ALA A 324 9.60 4.18 2.06
N ARG A 325 10.73 4.91 2.04
CA ARG A 325 12.08 4.33 2.18
C ARG A 325 12.32 3.74 3.56
N ALA A 326 11.86 4.37 4.64
CA ALA A 326 11.97 3.83 6.00
C ALA A 326 11.08 2.60 6.17
N THR A 327 9.93 2.53 5.50
CA THR A 327 9.04 1.37 5.45
C THR A 327 9.73 0.24 4.70
N GLU A 328 10.24 0.49 3.49
CA GLU A 328 11.01 -0.51 2.74
C GLU A 328 12.30 -0.95 3.43
N LEU A 329 13.02 -0.03 4.08
CA LEU A 329 14.21 -0.31 4.88
C LEU A 329 13.85 -1.05 6.18
N ALA A 330 12.69 -0.75 6.77
CA ALA A 330 12.21 -1.44 7.95
C ALA A 330 11.84 -2.90 7.63
N PHE A 331 11.35 -3.16 6.42
CA PHE A 331 11.02 -4.49 5.91
C PHE A 331 12.15 -5.15 5.10
N ALA A 332 13.27 -4.47 4.91
CA ALA A 332 14.44 -5.05 4.26
C ALA A 332 15.00 -6.17 5.13
N ARG A 333 15.14 -7.37 4.55
CA ARG A 333 15.61 -8.57 5.24
C ARG A 333 17.04 -8.35 5.73
N LEU A 334 17.25 -8.33 7.05
CA LEU A 334 18.56 -8.32 7.72
C LEU A 334 18.70 -9.61 8.50
N ALA A 335 19.80 -10.35 8.32
CA ALA A 335 19.99 -11.60 9.05
C ALA A 335 21.48 -11.87 9.39
N PRO A 336 21.77 -12.50 10.53
CA PRO A 336 23.05 -13.14 10.75
C PRO A 336 23.30 -14.24 9.72
N ALA A 337 24.53 -14.34 9.23
CA ALA A 337 24.97 -15.37 8.30
C ALA A 337 24.66 -16.77 8.84
N ARG A 338 24.71 -16.93 10.17
CA ARG A 338 24.19 -18.10 10.86
C ARG A 338 23.58 -17.66 12.19
N PHE A 339 22.31 -18.00 12.41
CA PHE A 339 21.72 -17.88 13.75
C PHE A 339 22.37 -18.88 14.72
N VAL A 340 22.89 -19.98 14.19
CA VAL A 340 23.61 -21.04 14.90
C VAL A 340 25.10 -21.07 14.56
N PHE A 341 25.99 -20.82 15.53
CA PHE A 341 27.43 -20.76 15.26
C PHE A 341 28.28 -21.48 16.32
N GLY A 342 29.50 -21.86 15.94
CA GLY A 342 30.55 -22.33 16.84
C GLY A 342 31.80 -21.44 16.73
N GLY A 343 32.77 -21.61 17.62
CA GLY A 343 34.03 -20.85 17.61
C GLY A 343 33.97 -19.53 18.40
N GLY A 344 35.12 -18.90 18.64
CA GLY A 344 35.27 -17.76 19.56
C GLY A 344 34.86 -16.38 19.00
N ARG A 345 34.05 -16.31 17.93
CA ARG A 345 33.65 -15.04 17.28
C ARG A 345 32.16 -15.05 16.93
N PHE A 346 31.53 -13.88 17.02
CA PHE A 346 30.14 -13.70 16.63
C PHE A 346 29.95 -13.79 15.10
N PRO A 347 28.80 -14.32 14.62
CA PRO A 347 28.47 -14.34 13.20
C PRO A 347 28.29 -12.94 12.63
N ARG A 348 28.74 -12.76 11.40
CA ARG A 348 28.48 -11.52 10.64
C ARG A 348 26.98 -11.37 10.41
N VAL A 349 26.44 -10.20 10.72
CA VAL A 349 25.07 -9.80 10.31
C VAL A 349 25.16 -8.97 9.04
N ALA A 350 24.35 -9.31 8.04
CA ALA A 350 24.35 -8.61 6.76
C ALA A 350 22.96 -8.66 6.11
N PHE A 351 22.71 -7.69 5.24
CA PHE A 351 21.57 -7.74 4.33
C PHE A 351 21.88 -8.74 3.20
N PRO A 352 20.96 -9.67 2.84
CA PRO A 352 21.13 -10.56 1.70
C PRO A 352 21.19 -9.81 0.37
N ASP A 353 20.55 -8.63 0.29
CA ASP A 353 20.66 -7.70 -0.82
C ASP A 353 21.27 -6.37 -0.33
N PRO A 354 22.60 -6.33 -0.15
CA PRO A 354 23.28 -5.14 0.37
C PRO A 354 23.21 -3.97 -0.62
N GLU A 355 23.08 -4.25 -1.92
CA GLU A 355 22.86 -3.23 -2.95
C GLU A 355 21.50 -2.57 -2.75
N LYS A 356 20.40 -3.31 -2.55
CA LYS A 356 19.09 -2.72 -2.24
C LYS A 356 19.14 -1.84 -1.00
N VAL A 357 19.84 -2.26 0.04
CA VAL A 357 19.88 -1.49 1.29
C VAL A 357 20.78 -0.27 1.20
N ARG A 358 21.90 -0.35 0.46
CA ARG A 358 22.72 0.81 0.11
C ARG A 358 21.91 1.87 -0.66
N ARG A 359 20.99 1.42 -1.52
CA ARG A 359 20.07 2.28 -2.26
C ARG A 359 19.04 2.96 -1.37
N LEU A 360 18.53 2.26 -0.36
CA LEU A 360 17.56 2.80 0.61
C LEU A 360 18.22 3.78 1.61
N LEU A 361 19.47 3.52 2.01
CA LEU A 361 20.24 4.32 2.95
C LEU A 361 21.09 5.41 2.29
N GLY A 362 21.19 5.48 0.96
CA GLY A 362 22.03 6.47 0.27
C GLY A 362 23.54 6.34 0.55
N GLY A 363 23.99 5.19 1.04
CA GLY A 363 25.37 4.93 1.48
C GLY A 363 25.55 3.50 1.99
N ASP A 364 26.79 3.08 2.23
CA ASP A 364 27.03 1.75 2.81
C ASP A 364 26.37 1.65 4.20
N PRO A 365 25.63 0.56 4.49
CA PRO A 365 24.97 0.41 5.78
C PRO A 365 26.01 0.32 6.90
N GLU A 366 26.11 1.36 7.73
CA GLU A 366 26.86 1.29 8.98
C GLU A 366 26.05 0.50 10.01
N LEU A 367 26.51 -0.72 10.29
CA LEU A 367 25.92 -1.61 11.29
C LEU A 367 26.76 -1.56 12.56
N ALA A 368 26.28 -0.84 13.57
CA ALA A 368 26.86 -0.90 14.91
C ALA A 368 26.26 -2.08 15.65
N MET A 369 27.08 -3.07 15.99
CA MET A 369 26.62 -4.29 16.68
C MET A 369 27.03 -4.22 18.15
N THR A 370 26.05 -4.33 19.03
CA THR A 370 26.27 -4.51 20.46
C THR A 370 25.81 -5.90 20.83
N TRP A 371 26.73 -6.69 21.37
CA TRP A 371 26.47 -8.08 21.73
C TRP A 371 26.25 -8.20 23.22
N PHE A 372 25.28 -9.03 23.59
CA PHE A 372 24.88 -9.27 24.96
C PHE A 372 24.97 -10.76 25.26
N ASP A 373 25.48 -11.11 26.43
CA ASP A 373 25.35 -12.47 26.95
C ASP A 373 23.90 -12.77 27.36
N ARG A 374 23.65 -14.00 27.80
CA ARG A 374 22.30 -14.43 28.20
C ARG A 374 21.75 -13.66 29.42
N GLU A 375 22.62 -13.02 30.21
CA GLU A 375 22.25 -12.14 31.33
C GLU A 375 22.01 -10.70 30.89
N GLY A 376 22.16 -10.38 29.60
CA GLY A 376 21.97 -9.04 29.06
C GLY A 376 23.17 -8.11 29.30
N ARG A 377 24.34 -8.64 29.69
CA ARG A 377 25.56 -7.85 29.85
C ARG A 377 26.27 -7.72 28.50
N MET A 378 26.78 -6.52 28.21
CA MET A 378 27.57 -6.30 27.01
C MET A 378 28.84 -7.15 27.03
N VAL A 379 29.11 -7.82 25.92
CA VAL A 379 30.28 -8.70 25.76
C VAL A 379 30.88 -8.53 24.36
N ASP A 380 32.20 -8.48 24.26
CA ASP A 380 32.88 -8.31 22.96
C ASP A 380 33.20 -9.64 22.29
N ILE A 381 33.24 -10.73 23.06
CA ILE A 381 33.53 -12.08 22.60
C ILE A 381 32.57 -13.10 23.24
N PRO A 382 32.16 -14.14 22.51
CA PRO A 382 31.27 -15.15 23.06
C PRO A 382 32.07 -16.19 23.87
N ALA A 383 32.23 -15.93 25.17
CA ALA A 383 33.05 -16.72 26.09
C ALA A 383 32.45 -18.07 26.54
N GLY A 384 31.20 -18.38 26.19
CA GLY A 384 30.50 -19.61 26.59
C GLY A 384 29.54 -20.12 25.53
N SER A 385 29.05 -21.36 25.66
CA SER A 385 27.95 -21.86 24.84
C SER A 385 26.61 -21.40 25.38
N GLY A 386 25.66 -21.07 24.51
CA GLY A 386 24.35 -20.57 24.93
C GLY A 386 23.88 -19.35 24.13
N LEU A 387 22.86 -18.67 24.66
CA LEU A 387 22.19 -17.54 24.00
C LEU A 387 23.04 -16.27 24.04
N TYR A 388 23.02 -15.56 22.93
CA TYR A 388 23.59 -14.23 22.79
C TYR A 388 22.60 -13.32 22.08
N GLY A 389 22.41 -12.13 22.62
CA GLY A 389 21.66 -11.05 21.97
C GLY A 389 22.60 -10.24 21.08
N CYS A 390 22.10 -9.81 19.93
CA CYS A 390 22.76 -8.82 19.08
C CYS A 390 21.79 -7.67 18.88
N LEU A 391 22.11 -6.48 19.38
CA LEU A 391 21.48 -5.25 18.95
C LEU A 391 22.29 -4.71 17.78
N VAL A 392 21.66 -4.57 16.63
CA VAL A 392 22.21 -3.91 15.46
C VAL A 392 21.55 -2.55 15.36
N GLU A 393 22.33 -1.49 15.52
CA GLU A 393 21.90 -0.14 15.17
C GLU A 393 22.34 0.15 13.73
N ILE A 394 21.39 0.52 12.89
CA ILE A 394 21.59 0.95 11.52
C ILE A 394 21.47 2.48 11.53
N ALA A 395 22.54 3.16 11.16
CA ALA A 395 22.49 4.61 10.98
C ALA A 395 21.65 4.94 9.74
N THR A 396 20.64 5.80 9.90
CA THR A 396 19.86 6.29 8.76
C THR A 396 20.35 7.68 8.32
N PRO A 397 20.09 8.08 7.06
CA PRO A 397 20.48 9.41 6.55
C PRO A 397 19.86 10.58 7.30
N THR A 398 18.74 10.37 8.01
CA THR A 398 18.04 11.37 8.80
C THR A 398 18.65 11.54 10.20
N GLY A 399 19.65 10.72 10.57
CA GLY A 399 20.28 10.71 11.89
C GLY A 399 19.56 9.84 12.92
N GLU A 400 18.41 9.26 12.57
CA GLU A 400 17.70 8.29 13.39
C GLU A 400 18.41 6.93 13.35
N LYS A 401 18.38 6.18 14.45
CA LYS A 401 18.97 4.85 14.53
C LYS A 401 17.88 3.78 14.46
N LEU A 402 17.84 3.03 13.36
CA LEU A 402 16.98 1.86 13.28
C LEU A 402 17.63 0.71 14.03
N ARG A 403 16.88 0.11 14.96
CA ARG A 403 17.37 -0.98 15.81
C ARG A 403 16.80 -2.31 15.36
N ARG A 404 17.66 -3.32 15.27
CA ARG A 404 17.26 -4.71 15.02
C ARG A 404 17.90 -5.59 16.06
N THR A 405 17.12 -6.46 16.66
CA THR A 405 17.62 -7.40 17.66
C THR A 405 17.57 -8.80 17.10
N PHE A 406 18.68 -9.52 17.23
CA PHE A 406 18.77 -10.92 16.87
C PHE A 406 19.14 -11.74 18.10
N THR A 407 18.51 -12.89 18.22
CA THR A 407 18.92 -13.90 19.19
C THR A 407 19.71 -14.96 18.44
N LEU A 408 21.00 -15.06 18.77
CA LEU A 408 21.88 -16.08 18.27
C LEU A 408 22.24 -17.01 19.42
N PHE A 409 22.88 -18.12 19.09
CA PHE A 409 23.40 -19.00 20.11
C PHE A 409 24.72 -19.58 19.63
N ARG A 410 25.59 -19.86 20.60
CA ARG A 410 26.90 -20.45 20.38
C ARG A 410 26.88 -21.90 20.82
N LEU A 411 27.29 -22.80 19.95
CA LEU A 411 27.44 -24.21 20.25
C LEU A 411 28.61 -24.43 21.23
N PRO A 412 28.58 -25.50 22.04
CA PRO A 412 29.74 -25.94 22.82
C PRO A 412 30.96 -26.16 21.94
N ASP A 413 32.14 -25.91 22.48
CA ASP A 413 33.39 -26.14 21.77
C ASP A 413 33.50 -27.61 21.35
N GLY A 414 33.67 -27.86 20.06
CA GLY A 414 33.74 -29.22 19.46
C GLY A 414 32.50 -29.68 18.68
N ALA A 415 31.38 -28.94 18.67
CA ALA A 415 30.18 -29.31 17.90
C ALA A 415 30.15 -28.68 16.47
N SER A 416 29.80 -29.45 15.43
CA SER A 416 29.72 -28.99 14.03
C SER A 416 28.27 -28.81 13.51
N THR A 417 28.10 -27.97 12.48
CA THR A 417 26.81 -27.72 11.81
C THR A 417 26.61 -28.64 10.62
N ILE A 418 25.56 -29.46 10.59
CA ILE A 418 25.24 -30.40 9.50
C ILE A 418 24.42 -29.66 8.42
N GLU A 419 24.88 -29.70 7.16
CA GLU A 419 24.11 -29.34 5.95
C GLU A 419 23.10 -30.46 5.65
N ARG A 420 21.83 -30.13 5.38
CA ARG A 420 20.75 -31.11 5.18
C ARG A 420 20.36 -31.22 3.69
N ASP A 421 20.60 -32.40 3.12
CA ASP A 421 19.85 -32.97 1.99
C ASP A 421 18.71 -33.86 2.52
N ASP A 422 17.65 -33.97 1.72
CA ASP A 422 16.24 -34.22 2.07
C ASP A 422 15.80 -35.66 2.46
N GLU A 423 16.67 -36.61 2.83
CA GLU A 423 16.25 -38.04 2.88
C GLU A 423 16.27 -38.78 4.23
N HIS A 424 16.35 -38.11 5.39
CA HIS A 424 16.48 -38.82 6.69
C HIS A 424 15.49 -38.41 7.80
N ALA A 425 14.22 -38.24 7.46
CA ALA A 425 13.18 -37.84 8.41
C ALA A 425 12.63 -38.95 9.35
N ALA A 426 13.24 -40.13 9.47
CA ALA A 426 12.57 -41.28 10.12
C ALA A 426 13.19 -41.86 11.41
N GLN A 427 14.36 -41.43 11.92
CA GLN A 427 15.05 -42.24 12.95
C GLN A 427 15.62 -41.56 14.21
N VAL A 428 15.26 -40.32 14.56
CA VAL A 428 15.74 -39.73 15.82
C VAL A 428 14.60 -39.19 16.69
N LEU A 429 13.91 -40.11 17.37
CA LEU A 429 13.07 -39.83 18.54
C LEU A 429 13.39 -40.84 19.65
N GLY A 430 14.53 -40.64 20.32
CA GLY A 430 14.83 -41.26 21.61
C GLY A 430 14.42 -40.29 22.72
N PHE A 431 13.32 -40.57 23.39
CA PHE A 431 12.88 -39.82 24.57
C PHE A 431 13.55 -40.39 25.83
N GLU A 432 14.27 -39.55 26.58
CA GLU A 432 14.51 -39.79 28.01
C GLU A 432 13.62 -38.89 28.85
N LEU A 433 12.79 -39.52 29.69
CA LEU A 433 12.11 -38.91 30.81
C LEU A 433 13.05 -38.95 32.02
N SER A 434 13.45 -37.79 32.53
CA SER A 434 13.96 -37.64 33.90
C SER A 434 13.31 -36.38 34.50
N GLY A 435 12.84 -36.29 35.74
CA GLY A 435 12.64 -37.20 36.85
C GLY A 435 11.95 -36.39 37.98
N ALA A 436 11.18 -37.09 38.82
CA ALA A 436 10.63 -36.70 40.14
C ALA A 436 9.58 -35.58 40.30
N ASP A 437 9.46 -34.57 39.43
CA ASP A 437 8.45 -33.48 39.62
C ASP A 437 7.17 -33.63 38.77
N ALA A 438 7.18 -34.54 37.80
CA ALA A 438 6.11 -34.71 36.81
C ALA A 438 4.82 -35.36 37.37
N THR A 439 4.93 -36.17 38.43
CA THR A 439 3.77 -36.91 38.98
C THR A 439 2.94 -36.09 39.97
N ARG A 440 3.50 -35.08 40.64
CA ARG A 440 2.73 -34.18 41.54
C ARG A 440 2.00 -33.06 40.80
N THR A 441 2.47 -32.65 39.62
CA THR A 441 1.83 -31.61 38.79
C THR A 441 0.81 -32.15 37.78
N HIS A 442 0.85 -33.44 37.43
CA HIS A 442 -0.11 -34.01 36.47
C HIS A 442 -1.54 -34.04 37.04
N ALA A 443 -1.72 -34.48 38.29
CA ALA A 443 -3.05 -34.56 38.91
C ALA A 443 -3.70 -33.19 39.19
N ALA A 444 -2.92 -32.15 39.46
CA ALA A 444 -3.43 -30.79 39.69
C ALA A 444 -3.73 -30.03 38.38
N ARG A 445 -3.03 -30.35 37.27
CA ARG A 445 -3.25 -29.75 35.94
C ARG A 445 -4.46 -30.30 35.19
N VAL A 446 -4.91 -31.50 35.52
CA VAL A 446 -6.11 -32.13 34.92
C VAL A 446 -7.41 -31.39 35.28
N ALA A 447 -7.42 -30.58 36.34
CA ALA A 447 -8.62 -29.89 36.81
C ALA A 447 -9.01 -28.61 36.03
N SER A 448 -8.13 -28.04 35.18
CA SER A 448 -8.35 -26.72 34.53
C SER A 448 -8.59 -26.72 33.02
N GLY A 449 -8.50 -27.86 32.32
CA GLY A 449 -8.91 -27.98 30.89
C GLY A 449 -7.92 -27.44 29.83
N TRP A 450 -6.73 -26.96 30.20
CA TRP A 450 -5.70 -26.50 29.26
C TRP A 450 -4.27 -26.90 29.68
N TRP A 451 -3.39 -27.09 28.69
CA TRP A 451 -2.03 -27.62 28.82
C TRP A 451 -1.01 -26.64 28.25
N HIS A 452 0.17 -26.57 28.84
CA HIS A 452 1.29 -25.79 28.30
C HIS A 452 2.44 -26.71 27.90
N ARG A 453 3.05 -26.40 26.77
CA ARG A 453 4.21 -27.11 26.22
C ARG A 453 5.21 -26.11 25.67
N THR A 454 6.45 -26.57 25.56
CA THR A 454 7.51 -25.85 24.89
C THR A 454 8.05 -26.77 23.82
N LEU A 455 7.85 -26.41 22.56
CA LEU A 455 8.46 -27.14 21.47
C LEU A 455 9.91 -26.70 21.29
N THR A 456 10.78 -27.65 20.98
CA THR A 456 12.17 -27.41 20.57
C THR A 456 12.34 -27.95 19.17
N THR A 457 12.73 -27.11 18.21
CA THR A 457 12.83 -27.48 16.79
C THR A 457 14.28 -27.42 16.30
N CYS A 458 14.67 -28.29 15.36
CA CYS A 458 15.90 -28.18 14.56
C CYS A 458 17.25 -28.26 15.31
N GLY A 459 17.47 -29.26 16.17
CA GLY A 459 18.81 -29.55 16.73
C GLY A 459 19.42 -28.41 17.58
N ARG A 460 18.66 -27.35 17.85
CA ARG A 460 18.97 -26.29 18.78
C ARG A 460 17.68 -25.76 19.41
N GLN A 461 17.68 -25.56 20.72
CA GLN A 461 16.51 -25.15 21.50
C GLN A 461 15.98 -23.75 21.11
N ILE A 462 15.28 -23.60 19.98
CA ILE A 462 14.29 -22.54 19.81
C ILE A 462 13.05 -23.01 20.55
N ARG A 463 12.82 -22.42 21.72
CA ARG A 463 11.65 -22.71 22.56
C ARG A 463 10.47 -21.93 21.99
N TYR A 464 9.50 -22.63 21.43
CA TYR A 464 8.22 -22.04 21.04
C TYR A 464 7.17 -22.49 22.07
N PRO A 465 6.93 -21.72 23.13
CA PRO A 465 5.92 -22.07 24.10
C PRO A 465 4.53 -21.94 23.50
N PHE A 466 3.64 -22.85 23.83
CA PHE A 466 2.25 -22.78 23.43
C PHE A 466 1.34 -23.30 24.55
N GLY A 467 0.17 -22.69 24.64
CA GLY A 467 -0.96 -23.23 25.39
C GLY A 467 -1.90 -23.99 24.46
N ILE A 468 -2.50 -25.08 24.91
CA ILE A 468 -3.59 -25.76 24.22
C ILE A 468 -4.75 -25.95 25.18
N ARG A 469 -5.95 -25.59 24.76
CA ARG A 469 -7.19 -25.86 25.45
C ARG A 469 -7.93 -26.97 24.74
N LEU A 470 -8.41 -27.95 25.51
CA LEU A 470 -9.28 -29.01 25.02
C LEU A 470 -10.74 -28.69 25.39
N PRO A 471 -11.73 -29.20 24.64
CA PRO A 471 -13.14 -28.97 24.94
C PRO A 471 -13.52 -29.57 26.32
N LYS A 472 -14.35 -28.85 27.09
CA LYS A 472 -14.69 -29.21 28.47
C LYS A 472 -15.56 -30.47 28.57
N THR A 473 -16.43 -30.78 27.61
CA THR A 473 -17.28 -32.00 27.61
C THR A 473 -18.11 -32.14 26.31
N PRO A 474 -18.47 -33.37 25.90
CA PRO A 474 -17.91 -34.64 26.40
C PRO A 474 -16.49 -34.83 25.87
N ALA A 475 -15.69 -35.63 26.58
CA ALA A 475 -14.45 -36.14 26.02
C ALA A 475 -14.76 -36.79 24.65
N PRO A 476 -13.92 -36.60 23.62
CA PRO A 476 -14.14 -37.25 22.34
C PRO A 476 -14.38 -38.74 22.58
N THR A 477 -15.47 -39.27 22.02
CA THR A 477 -15.72 -40.72 21.99
C THR A 477 -14.49 -41.42 21.45
N GLU A 478 -14.21 -42.63 21.90
CA GLU A 478 -13.05 -43.39 21.45
C GLU A 478 -13.02 -43.45 19.91
N GLY A 479 -11.99 -42.83 19.30
CA GLY A 479 -11.84 -42.67 17.84
C GLY A 479 -12.30 -41.33 17.23
N ALA A 480 -12.98 -40.46 17.98
CA ALA A 480 -13.38 -39.13 17.50
C ALA A 480 -12.19 -38.16 17.45
N ARG A 481 -12.01 -37.50 16.30
CA ARG A 481 -10.99 -36.46 16.10
C ARG A 481 -11.59 -35.07 16.26
N LEU A 482 -10.83 -34.16 16.85
CA LEU A 482 -11.22 -32.79 17.19
C LEU A 482 -10.78 -31.81 16.09
N PRO A 483 -11.60 -30.81 15.75
CA PRO A 483 -11.11 -29.66 14.97
C PRO A 483 -10.08 -28.88 15.81
N LEU A 484 -9.14 -28.22 15.15
CA LEU A 484 -8.09 -27.41 15.78
C LEU A 484 -8.17 -25.97 15.30
N LEU A 485 -8.27 -25.02 16.22
CA LEU A 485 -8.07 -23.59 15.94
C LEU A 485 -6.68 -23.15 16.41
N VAL A 486 -5.85 -22.69 15.49
CA VAL A 486 -4.54 -22.07 15.75
C VAL A 486 -4.75 -20.57 15.83
N PHE A 487 -4.58 -19.97 17.01
CA PHE A 487 -4.78 -18.54 17.21
C PHE A 487 -3.47 -17.80 17.50
N LEU A 488 -3.11 -16.85 16.63
CA LEU A 488 -1.91 -16.03 16.75
C LEU A 488 -2.22 -14.68 17.41
N HIS A 489 -1.48 -14.35 18.46
CA HIS A 489 -1.69 -13.14 19.25
C HIS A 489 -1.11 -11.85 18.64
N GLY A 490 -1.66 -10.71 19.06
CA GLY A 490 -1.13 -9.37 18.76
C GLY A 490 0.15 -9.05 19.55
N THR A 491 0.73 -7.86 19.36
CA THR A 491 2.02 -7.44 19.97
C THR A 491 2.08 -7.56 21.51
N GLY A 492 0.93 -7.48 22.20
CA GLY A 492 0.86 -7.61 23.66
C GLY A 492 0.72 -9.04 24.21
N GLY A 493 0.62 -10.07 23.35
CA GLY A 493 0.23 -11.43 23.76
C GLY A 493 1.36 -12.43 24.02
N GLY A 494 2.63 -12.03 23.94
CA GLY A 494 3.80 -12.95 24.04
C GLY A 494 4.20 -13.31 25.47
N GLY A 495 3.81 -12.50 26.46
CA GLY A 495 4.23 -12.63 27.86
C GLY A 495 3.92 -13.98 28.51
N ALA A 496 4.69 -14.34 29.54
CA ALA A 496 4.39 -15.51 30.37
C ALA A 496 3.01 -15.34 31.05
N GLY A 497 2.11 -16.30 30.86
CA GLY A 497 0.73 -16.24 31.37
C GLY A 497 -0.27 -15.53 30.45
N ALA A 498 0.18 -15.00 29.30
CA ALA A 498 -0.71 -14.35 28.32
C ALA A 498 -1.72 -15.32 27.68
N ASP A 499 -1.39 -16.61 27.62
CA ASP A 499 -2.30 -17.69 27.24
C ASP A 499 -3.41 -17.88 28.29
N ALA A 500 -3.09 -17.88 29.58
CA ALA A 500 -4.09 -17.92 30.65
C ALA A 500 -4.97 -16.67 30.63
N GLU A 501 -4.41 -15.47 30.42
CA GLU A 501 -5.20 -14.25 30.24
C GLU A 501 -6.08 -14.28 29.00
N PHE A 502 -5.55 -14.79 27.88
CA PHE A 502 -6.31 -14.97 26.64
C PHE A 502 -7.48 -15.90 26.90
N PHE A 503 -7.24 -17.11 27.39
CA PHE A 503 -8.33 -18.06 27.64
C PHE A 503 -9.31 -17.57 28.72
N ALA A 504 -8.87 -16.81 29.74
CA ALA A 504 -9.76 -16.23 30.75
C ALA A 504 -10.65 -15.11 30.19
N LYS A 505 -10.14 -14.28 29.28
CA LYS A 505 -10.90 -13.21 28.60
C LYS A 505 -11.94 -13.75 27.60
N PHE A 506 -11.84 -15.03 27.22
CA PHE A 506 -12.63 -15.64 26.14
C PHE A 506 -13.33 -16.96 26.53
N ASP A 507 -13.42 -17.27 27.82
CA ASP A 507 -13.78 -18.62 28.30
C ASP A 507 -15.15 -19.10 27.82
N GLY A 508 -16.15 -18.21 27.73
CA GLY A 508 -17.51 -18.58 27.32
C GLY A 508 -17.74 -18.68 25.80
N ALA A 509 -16.99 -17.94 24.99
CA ALA A 509 -17.20 -17.92 23.53
C ALA A 509 -16.43 -19.06 22.83
N LEU A 510 -15.20 -19.37 23.30
CA LEU A 510 -14.41 -20.51 22.83
C LEU A 510 -15.06 -21.86 23.17
N ASP A 511 -15.87 -21.94 24.23
CA ASP A 511 -16.66 -23.14 24.56
C ASP A 511 -17.67 -23.51 23.46
N THR A 512 -18.01 -22.57 22.55
CA THR A 512 -18.90 -22.84 21.40
C THR A 512 -18.24 -23.64 20.29
N PHE A 513 -16.90 -23.58 20.15
CA PHE A 513 -16.17 -24.19 19.03
C PHE A 513 -16.06 -25.72 19.12
N GLY A 514 -16.29 -26.34 20.30
CA GLY A 514 -16.28 -27.80 20.45
C GLY A 514 -14.95 -28.52 20.13
N GLY A 515 -13.89 -27.78 19.77
CA GLY A 515 -12.59 -28.28 19.33
C GLY A 515 -11.42 -27.89 20.22
N ALA A 516 -10.22 -28.31 19.81
CA ALA A 516 -8.98 -27.89 20.43
C ALA A 516 -8.58 -26.48 19.97
N VAL A 517 -8.05 -25.66 20.88
CA VAL A 517 -7.52 -24.33 20.55
C VAL A 517 -6.07 -24.26 20.98
N VAL A 518 -5.16 -24.03 20.04
CA VAL A 518 -3.75 -23.80 20.33
C VAL A 518 -3.42 -22.32 20.22
N TYR A 519 -2.74 -21.81 21.24
CA TYR A 519 -2.27 -20.44 21.36
C TYR A 519 -0.74 -20.46 21.48
N PRO A 520 -0.02 -20.50 20.35
CA PRO A 520 1.43 -20.33 20.37
C PRO A 520 1.80 -18.94 20.89
N ARG A 521 2.97 -18.83 21.53
CA ARG A 521 3.50 -17.56 22.03
C ARG A 521 4.78 -17.21 21.28
N SER A 522 4.87 -15.94 20.92
CA SER A 522 6.01 -15.36 20.24
C SER A 522 6.41 -14.04 20.90
N ASP A 523 7.67 -13.91 21.28
CA ASP A 523 8.23 -12.64 21.80
C ASP A 523 8.65 -11.69 20.66
N SER A 524 8.41 -12.08 19.40
CA SER A 524 8.76 -11.33 18.18
C SER A 524 7.72 -11.58 17.08
N PHE A 525 7.93 -11.04 15.88
CA PHE A 525 7.08 -11.37 14.72
C PHE A 525 7.00 -12.89 14.50
N TRP A 526 5.84 -13.32 13.99
CA TRP A 526 5.55 -14.74 13.77
C TRP A 526 6.52 -15.36 12.78
N GLN A 527 6.99 -16.57 13.10
CA GLN A 527 7.82 -17.37 12.22
C GLN A 527 6.95 -18.51 11.66
N PRO A 528 6.59 -18.49 10.36
CA PRO A 528 5.68 -19.49 9.79
C PRO A 528 6.08 -20.93 10.10
N GLY A 529 7.33 -21.29 9.83
CA GLY A 529 7.85 -22.64 10.11
C GLY A 529 7.71 -23.08 11.57
N ALA A 530 7.92 -22.19 12.54
CA ALA A 530 7.78 -22.53 13.96
C ALA A 530 6.31 -22.77 14.35
N VAL A 531 5.38 -22.01 13.76
CA VAL A 531 3.94 -22.24 13.94
C VAL A 531 3.55 -23.59 13.31
N GLN A 532 4.08 -23.93 12.14
CA GLN A 532 3.88 -25.25 11.52
C GLN A 532 4.36 -26.38 12.44
N ASP A 533 5.54 -26.23 13.05
CA ASP A 533 6.08 -27.23 13.97
C ASP A 533 5.20 -27.41 15.23
N VAL A 534 4.59 -26.32 15.75
CA VAL A 534 3.61 -26.41 16.85
C VAL A 534 2.37 -27.19 16.43
N ILE A 535 1.84 -26.94 15.23
CA ILE A 535 0.68 -27.68 14.73
C ILE A 535 1.05 -29.16 14.58
N ASP A 536 2.26 -29.50 14.11
CA ASP A 536 2.74 -30.88 14.02
C ASP A 536 2.81 -31.55 15.40
N ALA A 537 3.32 -30.84 16.41
CA ALA A 537 3.37 -31.34 17.77
C ALA A 537 1.96 -31.61 18.33
N VAL A 538 1.04 -30.65 18.17
CA VAL A 538 -0.34 -30.78 18.64
C VAL A 538 -1.07 -31.93 17.94
N CYS A 539 -0.92 -32.08 16.62
CA CYS A 539 -1.54 -33.18 15.88
C CYS A 539 -0.99 -34.56 16.24
N ARG A 540 0.26 -34.64 16.72
CA ARG A 540 0.88 -35.89 17.16
C ARG A 540 0.43 -36.29 18.57
N GLU A 541 0.22 -35.31 19.44
CA GLU A 541 -0.06 -35.54 20.86
C GLU A 541 -1.57 -35.60 21.19
N HIS A 542 -2.42 -35.10 20.30
CA HIS A 542 -3.87 -35.03 20.49
C HIS A 542 -4.61 -35.59 19.27
N PRO A 543 -5.85 -36.10 19.44
CA PRO A 543 -6.64 -36.66 18.35
C PRO A 543 -7.20 -35.53 17.47
N ILE A 544 -6.34 -34.81 16.75
CA ILE A 544 -6.74 -33.71 15.86
C ILE A 544 -7.13 -34.27 14.49
N ASP A 545 -8.19 -33.69 13.93
CA ASP A 545 -8.61 -33.94 12.57
C ASP A 545 -7.78 -33.08 11.60
N PRO A 546 -6.92 -33.68 10.75
CA PRO A 546 -6.05 -32.93 9.85
C PRO A 546 -6.84 -32.15 8.78
N ASP A 547 -8.11 -32.51 8.54
CA ASP A 547 -8.95 -31.83 7.55
C ASP A 547 -9.79 -30.71 8.17
N ARG A 548 -9.68 -30.49 9.49
CA ARG A 548 -10.35 -29.41 10.24
C ARG A 548 -9.36 -28.62 11.11
N ILE A 549 -8.24 -28.24 10.50
CA ILE A 549 -7.28 -27.28 11.09
C ILE A 549 -7.61 -25.89 10.56
N TYR A 550 -7.87 -24.95 11.46
CA TYR A 550 -8.19 -23.57 11.15
C TYR A 550 -7.12 -22.62 11.68
N LEU A 551 -6.92 -21.52 10.97
CA LEU A 551 -5.98 -20.48 11.37
C LEU A 551 -6.71 -19.18 11.68
N SER A 552 -6.30 -18.52 12.74
CA SER A 552 -6.75 -17.17 13.05
C SER A 552 -5.65 -16.36 13.72
N GLY A 553 -5.77 -15.04 13.66
CA GLY A 553 -4.89 -14.18 14.43
C GLY A 553 -5.37 -12.74 14.47
N PHE A 554 -4.86 -11.98 15.44
CA PHE A 554 -5.20 -10.58 15.64
C PHE A 554 -3.99 -9.63 15.52
N SER A 555 -4.11 -8.50 14.82
CA SER A 555 -3.06 -7.47 14.74
C SER A 555 -1.75 -8.05 14.20
N MET A 556 -0.65 -8.00 14.96
CA MET A 556 0.59 -8.75 14.64
C MET A 556 0.33 -10.22 14.32
N GLY A 557 -0.60 -10.86 15.02
CA GLY A 557 -1.07 -12.22 14.75
C GLY A 557 -1.90 -12.35 13.50
N GLY A 558 -2.64 -11.31 13.10
CA GLY A 558 -3.34 -11.28 11.81
C GLY A 558 -2.35 -11.22 10.64
N ILE A 559 -1.30 -10.40 10.77
CA ILE A 559 -0.16 -10.37 9.82
C ILE A 559 0.52 -11.75 9.78
N GLY A 560 0.85 -12.31 10.95
CA GLY A 560 1.46 -13.63 11.04
C GLY A 560 0.59 -14.75 10.47
N ALA A 561 -0.74 -14.64 10.60
CA ALA A 561 -1.67 -15.61 10.06
C ALA A 561 -1.68 -15.58 8.53
N TRP A 562 -1.55 -14.41 7.90
CA TRP A 562 -1.33 -14.35 6.45
C TRP A 562 -0.06 -15.07 6.02
N GLU A 563 1.06 -14.84 6.71
CA GLU A 563 2.35 -15.46 6.39
C GLU A 563 2.33 -16.98 6.59
N VAL A 564 1.76 -17.45 7.70
CA VAL A 564 1.57 -18.88 7.99
C VAL A 564 0.68 -19.56 6.94
N LEU A 565 -0.37 -18.86 6.50
CA LEU A 565 -1.29 -19.35 5.48
C LEU A 565 -0.62 -19.44 4.11
N LEU A 566 0.18 -18.45 3.71
CA LEU A 566 0.89 -18.43 2.43
C LEU A 566 2.04 -19.44 2.35
N ASP A 567 2.66 -19.75 3.50
CA ASP A 567 3.73 -20.74 3.62
C ASP A 567 3.24 -22.18 3.31
N ARG A 568 2.13 -22.61 3.93
CA ARG A 568 1.53 -23.96 3.76
C ARG A 568 -0.01 -23.87 3.68
N PRO A 569 -0.58 -23.32 2.60
CA PRO A 569 -2.03 -23.11 2.49
C PRO A 569 -2.82 -24.41 2.54
N GLU A 570 -2.24 -25.51 2.04
CA GLU A 570 -2.80 -26.85 2.07
C GLU A 570 -2.95 -27.42 3.48
N ARG A 571 -2.50 -26.74 4.54
CA ARG A 571 -2.70 -27.26 5.89
C ARG A 571 -4.04 -26.88 6.50
N PHE A 572 -4.69 -25.85 5.95
CA PHE A 572 -5.81 -25.21 6.60
C PHE A 572 -7.12 -25.45 5.86
N ALA A 573 -8.17 -25.79 6.60
CA ALA A 573 -9.54 -25.91 6.10
C ALA A 573 -10.18 -24.54 5.88
N ALA A 574 -9.84 -23.56 6.72
CA ALA A 574 -10.21 -22.15 6.56
C ALA A 574 -9.30 -21.25 7.42
N ALA A 575 -9.25 -19.96 7.10
CA ALA A 575 -8.56 -18.96 7.90
C ALA A 575 -9.45 -17.74 8.20
N ALA A 576 -9.42 -17.25 9.43
CA ALA A 576 -10.10 -16.03 9.85
C ALA A 576 -9.10 -14.99 10.34
N ILE A 577 -8.90 -13.91 9.59
CA ILE A 577 -7.88 -12.89 9.89
C ILE A 577 -8.56 -11.69 10.54
N ILE A 578 -8.11 -11.30 11.74
CA ILE A 578 -8.71 -10.20 12.50
C ILE A 578 -7.73 -9.03 12.60
N GLY A 579 -8.11 -7.82 12.20
CA GLY A 579 -7.31 -6.62 12.47
C GLY A 579 -5.88 -6.67 11.95
N GLY A 580 -5.58 -7.44 10.90
CA GLY A 580 -4.22 -7.71 10.43
C GLY A 580 -3.94 -7.06 9.08
N ARG A 581 -3.00 -6.10 9.04
CA ARG A 581 -2.57 -5.49 7.77
C ARG A 581 -1.92 -6.55 6.86
N SER A 582 -2.23 -6.46 5.58
CA SER A 582 -1.97 -7.44 4.50
C SER A 582 -0.72 -8.33 4.58
N GLY A 583 -0.86 -9.55 4.05
CA GLY A 583 0.23 -10.45 3.65
C GLY A 583 0.89 -10.04 2.33
N SER A 584 1.22 -11.01 1.46
CA SER A 584 1.77 -10.76 0.11
C SER A 584 0.68 -10.93 -0.97
N PRO A 585 0.04 -9.84 -1.47
CA PRO A 585 -0.95 -9.92 -2.56
C PRO A 585 -0.45 -10.63 -3.82
N ALA A 586 0.85 -10.51 -4.11
CA ALA A 586 1.50 -11.20 -5.23
C ALA A 586 1.40 -12.73 -5.13
N ASP A 587 1.27 -13.26 -3.91
CA ASP A 587 1.17 -14.68 -3.61
C ASP A 587 -0.27 -15.14 -3.33
N ALA A 588 -1.26 -14.24 -3.42
CA ALA A 588 -2.66 -14.55 -3.10
C ALA A 588 -3.25 -15.69 -3.97
N TRP A 589 -2.69 -15.94 -5.15
CA TRP A 589 -3.06 -17.07 -6.00
C TRP A 589 -2.90 -18.43 -5.31
N ARG A 590 -2.00 -18.54 -4.32
CA ARG A 590 -1.81 -19.75 -3.49
C ARG A 590 -3.02 -20.04 -2.62
N LEU A 591 -3.82 -19.03 -2.30
CA LEU A 591 -4.97 -19.12 -1.40
C LEU A 591 -6.28 -19.45 -2.13
N LYS A 592 -6.23 -19.70 -3.45
CA LYS A 592 -7.42 -19.94 -4.28
C LYS A 592 -8.38 -21.00 -3.73
N ARG A 593 -7.85 -22.02 -3.05
CA ARG A 593 -8.63 -23.15 -2.52
C ARG A 593 -8.94 -23.05 -1.03
N VAL A 594 -8.42 -22.05 -0.33
CA VAL A 594 -8.64 -21.90 1.11
C VAL A 594 -9.70 -20.84 1.35
N PRO A 595 -10.84 -21.18 1.97
CA PRO A 595 -11.80 -20.19 2.45
C PRO A 595 -11.17 -19.24 3.46
N VAL A 596 -11.23 -17.94 3.19
CA VAL A 596 -10.72 -16.91 4.10
C VAL A 596 -11.86 -16.00 4.55
N ARG A 597 -11.88 -15.59 5.81
CA ARG A 597 -12.73 -14.50 6.31
C ARG A 597 -11.85 -13.42 6.92
N VAL A 598 -12.04 -12.18 6.51
CA VAL A 598 -11.30 -11.03 7.04
C VAL A 598 -12.26 -10.20 7.89
N LEU A 599 -11.91 -9.99 9.16
CA LEU A 599 -12.68 -9.22 10.12
C LEU A 599 -11.85 -8.01 10.56
N ASN A 600 -12.40 -6.81 10.48
CA ASN A 600 -11.68 -5.60 10.88
C ASN A 600 -12.61 -4.59 11.56
N GLY A 601 -12.08 -3.78 12.46
CA GLY A 601 -12.83 -2.62 12.96
C GLY A 601 -13.09 -1.66 11.81
N ALA A 602 -14.32 -1.16 11.67
CA ALA A 602 -14.65 -0.18 10.63
C ALA A 602 -13.94 1.16 10.86
N ASP A 603 -13.60 1.46 12.11
CA ASP A 603 -12.98 2.70 12.57
C ASP A 603 -11.52 2.47 13.02
N ASP A 604 -10.90 1.37 12.60
CA ASP A 604 -9.54 0.97 13.00
C ASP A 604 -8.46 1.86 12.34
N PRO A 605 -7.70 2.66 13.11
CA PRO A 605 -6.66 3.51 12.55
C PRO A 605 -5.30 2.80 12.43
N THR A 606 -5.17 1.56 12.92
CA THR A 606 -3.90 0.80 13.00
C THR A 606 -3.78 -0.23 11.87
N THR A 607 -4.89 -0.90 11.57
CA THR A 607 -5.04 -1.68 10.34
C THR A 607 -6.29 -1.14 9.67
N THR A 608 -6.09 -0.23 8.73
CA THR A 608 -7.24 0.38 8.08
C THR A 608 -7.92 -0.65 7.19
N VAL A 609 -9.18 -0.43 6.90
CA VAL A 609 -9.95 -1.39 6.11
C VAL A 609 -9.41 -1.46 4.66
N GLU A 610 -8.80 -0.39 4.16
CA GLU A 610 -8.00 -0.35 2.92
C GLU A 610 -6.85 -1.36 2.96
N GLU A 611 -6.05 -1.36 4.04
CA GLU A 611 -4.91 -2.25 4.20
C GLU A 611 -5.36 -3.72 4.30
N ALA A 612 -6.53 -3.98 4.89
CA ALA A 612 -7.13 -5.31 4.93
C ALA A 612 -7.66 -5.76 3.56
N MET A 613 -8.19 -4.83 2.76
CA MET A 613 -8.78 -5.11 1.44
C MET A 613 -7.76 -5.53 0.37
N LEU A 614 -6.49 -5.14 0.47
CA LEU A 614 -5.48 -5.51 -0.54
C LEU A 614 -5.36 -7.04 -0.74
N MET A 615 -5.33 -7.82 0.36
CA MET A 615 -5.33 -9.28 0.28
C MET A 615 -6.68 -9.84 -0.18
N VAL A 616 -7.80 -9.23 0.25
CA VAL A 616 -9.14 -9.65 -0.16
C VAL A 616 -9.29 -9.55 -1.68
N ASP A 617 -8.92 -8.41 -2.25
CA ASP A 617 -9.00 -8.16 -3.69
C ASP A 617 -8.08 -9.10 -4.47
N ALA A 618 -6.85 -9.33 -3.96
CA ALA A 618 -5.92 -10.25 -4.60
C ALA A 618 -6.44 -11.70 -4.60
N ILE A 619 -7.06 -12.15 -3.50
CA ILE A 619 -7.68 -13.47 -3.42
C ILE A 619 -8.88 -13.56 -4.39
N ARG A 620 -9.74 -12.54 -4.43
CA ARG A 620 -10.89 -12.49 -5.37
C ARG A 620 -10.42 -12.54 -6.82
N ARG A 621 -9.40 -11.75 -7.20
CA ARG A 621 -8.80 -11.75 -8.55
C ARG A 621 -8.19 -13.10 -8.92
N ALA A 622 -7.62 -13.82 -7.96
CA ALA A 622 -7.14 -15.19 -8.17
C ALA A 622 -8.26 -16.24 -8.32
N GLY A 623 -9.53 -15.84 -8.15
CA GLY A 623 -10.69 -16.72 -8.13
C GLY A 623 -10.82 -17.51 -6.82
N GLY A 624 -10.26 -17.00 -5.73
CA GLY A 624 -10.35 -17.57 -4.39
C GLY A 624 -11.59 -17.14 -3.62
N ARG A 625 -11.86 -17.83 -2.51
CA ARG A 625 -13.04 -17.59 -1.67
C ARG A 625 -12.68 -16.76 -0.45
N VAL A 626 -13.10 -15.50 -0.43
CA VAL A 626 -12.89 -14.60 0.70
C VAL A 626 -14.16 -13.85 1.09
N GLU A 627 -14.48 -13.88 2.38
CA GLU A 627 -15.57 -13.14 3.03
C GLU A 627 -15.01 -12.00 3.88
N THR A 628 -15.74 -10.90 4.02
CA THR A 628 -15.31 -9.72 4.78
C THR A 628 -16.36 -9.32 5.79
N GLU A 629 -15.93 -8.88 6.97
CA GLU A 629 -16.78 -8.25 7.97
C GLU A 629 -16.11 -7.00 8.54
N TRP A 630 -16.79 -5.86 8.39
CA TRP A 630 -16.37 -4.58 8.94
C TRP A 630 -17.22 -4.27 10.16
N ILE A 631 -16.62 -4.36 11.33
CA ILE A 631 -17.32 -4.29 12.61
C ILE A 631 -17.59 -2.82 12.92
N ALA A 632 -18.84 -2.39 12.72
CA ALA A 632 -19.26 -1.00 12.91
C ALA A 632 -19.02 -0.50 14.35
N GLY A 633 -18.48 0.70 14.50
CA GLY A 633 -18.20 1.30 15.82
C GLY A 633 -17.14 0.54 16.61
N ALA A 634 -16.24 -0.17 15.93
CA ALA A 634 -15.07 -0.81 16.53
C ALA A 634 -13.80 -0.26 15.90
N ASP A 635 -12.86 0.15 16.74
CA ASP A 635 -11.46 0.41 16.42
C ASP A 635 -10.62 -0.89 16.58
N HIS A 636 -9.29 -0.77 16.64
CA HIS A 636 -8.37 -1.91 16.54
C HIS A 636 -8.64 -3.02 17.58
N GLY A 637 -8.65 -2.70 18.87
CA GLY A 637 -8.81 -3.69 19.95
C GLY A 637 -10.20 -4.36 20.01
N PRO A 638 -11.30 -3.58 20.03
CA PRO A 638 -12.67 -4.09 20.03
C PRO A 638 -13.01 -4.99 18.85
N SER A 639 -12.34 -4.85 17.71
CA SER A 639 -12.51 -5.75 16.57
C SER A 639 -12.21 -7.22 16.95
N MET A 640 -11.14 -7.48 17.70
CA MET A 640 -10.80 -8.81 18.22
C MET A 640 -11.86 -9.30 19.20
N ALA A 641 -12.18 -8.49 20.20
CA ALA A 641 -13.08 -8.89 21.27
C ALA A 641 -14.48 -9.24 20.74
N ARG A 642 -15.01 -8.44 19.81
CA ARG A 642 -16.32 -8.68 19.20
C ARG A 642 -16.31 -9.89 18.26
N SER A 643 -15.25 -10.07 17.46
CA SER A 643 -15.10 -11.24 16.57
C SER A 643 -15.07 -12.54 17.37
N LEU A 644 -14.27 -12.61 18.43
CA LEU A 644 -14.14 -13.82 19.26
C LEU A 644 -15.36 -14.07 20.15
N ALA A 645 -16.13 -13.03 20.49
CA ALA A 645 -17.36 -13.16 21.26
C ALA A 645 -18.55 -13.63 20.40
N ASP A 646 -18.49 -13.48 19.07
CA ASP A 646 -19.56 -13.91 18.17
C ASP A 646 -19.53 -15.43 17.93
N PRO A 647 -20.58 -16.19 18.34
CA PRO A 647 -20.72 -17.60 17.98
C PRO A 647 -20.69 -17.86 16.46
N GLY A 648 -21.06 -16.87 15.65
CA GLY A 648 -21.01 -16.90 14.19
C GLY A 648 -19.59 -17.01 13.63
N PHE A 649 -18.57 -16.56 14.35
CA PHE A 649 -17.16 -16.75 14.00
C PHE A 649 -16.80 -18.25 13.99
N TYR A 650 -17.09 -18.96 15.08
CA TYR A 650 -16.77 -20.39 15.21
C TYR A 650 -17.60 -21.25 14.26
N ARG A 651 -18.91 -20.97 14.17
CA ARG A 651 -19.79 -21.65 13.21
C ARG A 651 -19.39 -21.44 11.75
N TRP A 652 -18.69 -20.35 11.44
CA TRP A 652 -18.17 -20.14 10.08
C TRP A 652 -16.97 -21.03 9.81
N LEU A 653 -16.03 -21.13 10.75
CA LEU A 653 -14.87 -22.02 10.65
C LEU A 653 -15.32 -23.48 10.46
N GLU A 654 -16.23 -23.97 11.31
CA GLU A 654 -16.67 -25.36 11.32
C GLU A 654 -17.46 -25.81 10.07
N ARG A 655 -17.86 -24.89 9.19
CA ARG A 655 -18.50 -25.23 7.91
C ARG A 655 -17.49 -25.77 6.89
N TRP A 656 -16.20 -25.53 7.11
CA TRP A 656 -15.16 -25.86 6.15
C TRP A 656 -14.42 -27.14 6.54
N THR A 657 -14.10 -27.94 5.55
CA THR A 657 -13.25 -29.13 5.64
C THR A 657 -12.44 -29.18 4.35
N ARG A 658 -11.18 -29.60 4.42
CA ARG A 658 -10.25 -29.61 3.26
C ARG A 658 -10.72 -30.49 2.11
#